data_AF-A0A345T296-F1
#
_entry.id   AF-A0A345T296-F1
#
_cell.length_a   1.000
_cell.length_b   1.000
_cell.length_c   1.000
_cell.angle_alpha   90.00
_cell.angle_beta   90.00
_cell.angle_gamma   90.00
#
_symmetry.space_group_name_H-M   'P 1'
#
loop_
_entity.id
_entity.type
_entity.pdbx_description
1 polymer ?
#
loop_
_entity_poly.entity_id
_entity_poly.type
_entity_poly.pdbx_seq_one_letter_code
_entity_poly.pdbx_strand_id
1 'polypeptide(L)'
;MTRDAFVVGSFGGMMRLELLGPLRIWSRDEEVVLGPPKQRAALGVLASRVNHVVSLERMVDAVWGDAAPQTAVNGIHTYVAGLRRALEPDRGPRESGGVLVSAGGGYALCMDPEAVDAERFTRQHTEARRLRADGHPERAGQVYEAALALWHGEAYANVPGPFADLERTRLRELRLTAIEEWADTMLAVARHTETVAVLSDLVTREPLRERLRWLLMLALYRCGRRAHALGLYRETRQLLHDELGLEPGFELRRLHEQILGGHPDLDPRRPPSEGAASLSGGTLTGNTLSGSSLTGSALTGPRRDGHAVPALAPAPRPAQLPPDARGFTGRGEELARLRNFVTQEHARPGTPAALAVVEGGAGVGKTALALRLAHRLSEDYPDGQLFVDLRGTSPEQQPLSARAALAQVLRSLGVPDARMPDDLTGRTSLYRSLLHGRRVLLVLDDALDAEQVRPLLPRGPAGVLITSRRRQYGLAARDGAYRIGLAPLPQDDALELLTYLIGEPRLTGRQDSAVRLAQLCGCLPLALRIAAEGMVAKPRLSLDELVDDHAAEHNRLDRFAVEGDVAASLRIAFAASLRLLPADAAHLFRLLGLYAGTRVTVPVAAVLSGKSPAWAARQLEVLADHHLLEDVGRDSYRLHSLIRLYAAECADEEPLEDRTAALARMLPAEPLDGAISEMQPPESSCRLSPVGHLFE
;
A
#
# COMPACT_ATOMS: atom_id res chain seq x y z
N MET A 1 10.04 -26.91 -8.91
CA MET A 1 11.19 -26.40 -9.68
C MET A 1 12.32 -26.15 -8.69
N THR A 2 13.47 -26.70 -9.03
CA THR A 2 14.54 -27.14 -8.13
C THR A 2 15.18 -25.98 -7.37
N ARG A 3 15.15 -26.05 -6.04
CA ARG A 3 16.01 -25.23 -5.16
C ARG A 3 17.44 -25.78 -5.32
N ASP A 4 18.20 -25.22 -6.24
CA ASP A 4 19.67 -25.34 -6.18
C ASP A 4 20.16 -24.35 -5.12
N ALA A 5 20.02 -24.74 -3.85
CA ALA A 5 20.76 -24.12 -2.78
C ALA A 5 22.23 -24.49 -2.99
N PHE A 6 23.02 -23.54 -3.48
CA PHE A 6 24.47 -23.72 -3.56
C PHE A 6 24.99 -23.95 -2.13
N VAL A 7 25.48 -25.16 -1.87
CA VAL A 7 26.21 -25.47 -0.64
C VAL A 7 27.43 -24.56 -0.64
N VAL A 8 27.51 -23.65 0.33
CA VAL A 8 28.67 -22.78 0.57
C VAL A 8 29.87 -23.69 0.78
N GLY A 9 30.64 -23.94 -0.28
CA GLY A 9 31.95 -24.54 -0.16
C GLY A 9 32.81 -23.62 0.70
N SER A 10 33.68 -24.22 1.53
CA SER A 10 34.56 -23.58 2.52
C SER A 10 35.51 -22.47 2.00
N PHE A 11 35.31 -21.96 0.78
CA PHE A 11 36.10 -20.92 0.14
C PHE A 11 35.59 -19.50 0.43
N GLY A 12 34.32 -19.32 0.82
CA GLY A 12 33.71 -18.00 1.07
C GLY A 12 33.95 -17.39 2.46
N GLY A 13 34.51 -18.14 3.42
CA GLY A 13 34.65 -17.69 4.82
C GLY A 13 35.74 -16.64 5.09
N MET A 14 36.47 -16.20 4.06
CA MET A 14 37.58 -15.23 4.20
C MET A 14 37.34 -13.91 3.45
N MET A 15 36.19 -13.70 2.80
CA MET A 15 35.93 -12.47 2.06
C MET A 15 34.86 -11.62 2.74
N ARG A 16 35.10 -10.32 2.89
CA ARG A 16 34.12 -9.32 3.39
C ARG A 16 33.83 -8.30 2.31
N LEU A 17 32.56 -8.01 2.08
CA LEU A 17 32.11 -7.02 1.11
C LEU A 17 31.48 -5.82 1.82
N GLU A 18 31.94 -4.63 1.43
CA GLU A 18 31.48 -3.35 1.94
C GLU A 18 30.71 -2.61 0.84
N LEU A 19 29.43 -2.33 1.09
CA LEU A 19 28.49 -1.63 0.24
C LEU A 19 27.95 -0.36 0.91
N LEU A 20 28.04 -0.25 2.24
CA LEU A 20 27.59 0.90 3.04
C LEU A 20 28.65 2.02 3.08
N GLY A 21 29.19 2.31 1.90
CA GLY A 21 30.30 3.22 1.64
C GLY A 21 30.76 3.05 0.18
N PRO A 22 32.02 3.41 -0.13
CA PRO A 22 32.65 2.98 -1.39
C PRO A 22 32.62 1.46 -1.49
N LEU A 23 32.27 0.93 -2.67
CA LEU A 23 32.22 -0.52 -2.89
C LEU A 23 33.62 -1.12 -2.80
N ARG A 24 33.85 -1.93 -1.77
CA ARG A 24 35.13 -2.62 -1.50
C ARG A 24 34.91 -4.08 -1.17
N ILE A 25 35.89 -4.91 -1.52
CA ILE A 25 35.95 -6.28 -1.03
C ILE A 25 37.31 -6.54 -0.42
N TRP A 26 37.31 -7.23 0.71
CA TRP A 26 38.47 -7.61 1.48
C TRP A 26 38.61 -9.12 1.42
N SER A 27 39.82 -9.62 1.22
CA SER A 27 40.16 -11.03 1.39
C SER A 27 41.17 -11.15 2.51
N ARG A 28 40.78 -11.84 3.59
CA ARG A 28 41.47 -11.82 4.90
C ARG A 28 41.55 -10.38 5.42
N ASP A 29 42.63 -9.66 5.14
CA ASP A 29 42.84 -8.25 5.54
C ASP A 29 43.39 -7.37 4.39
N GLU A 30 43.41 -7.88 3.16
CA GLU A 30 43.87 -7.13 1.98
C GLU A 30 42.67 -6.71 1.11
N GLU A 31 42.65 -5.43 0.71
CA GLU A 31 41.64 -4.92 -0.22
C GLU A 31 41.91 -5.43 -1.63
N VAL A 32 40.92 -6.09 -2.23
CA VAL A 32 41.03 -6.63 -3.59
C VAL A 32 40.72 -5.55 -4.61
N VAL A 33 41.59 -5.41 -5.62
CA VAL A 33 41.40 -4.43 -6.70
C VAL A 33 40.33 -4.91 -7.68
N LEU A 34 39.12 -4.36 -7.56
CA LEU A 34 37.93 -4.75 -8.34
C LEU A 34 37.88 -4.22 -9.78
N GLY A 35 38.85 -3.41 -10.19
CA GLY A 35 38.93 -2.88 -11.56
C GLY A 35 37.97 -1.72 -11.87
N PRO A 36 37.58 -1.54 -13.15
CA PRO A 36 36.85 -0.35 -13.62
C PRO A 36 35.46 -0.14 -13.00
N PRO A 37 34.90 1.09 -13.04
CA PRO A 37 33.62 1.41 -12.41
C PRO A 37 32.44 0.50 -12.80
N LYS A 38 32.30 0.15 -14.09
CA LYS A 38 31.21 -0.75 -14.55
C LYS A 38 31.41 -2.21 -14.10
N GLN A 39 32.66 -2.64 -13.87
CA GLN A 39 32.95 -3.94 -13.28
C GLN A 39 32.53 -3.96 -11.79
N ARG A 40 32.80 -2.87 -11.05
CA ARG A 40 32.29 -2.70 -9.69
C ARG A 40 30.76 -2.65 -9.65
N ALA A 41 30.12 -1.99 -10.61
CA ALA A 41 28.67 -1.98 -10.73
C ALA A 41 28.08 -3.39 -10.90
N ALA A 42 28.66 -4.20 -11.80
CA ALA A 42 28.26 -5.60 -11.97
C ALA A 42 28.39 -6.42 -10.67
N LEU A 43 29.47 -6.23 -9.89
CA LEU A 43 29.61 -6.86 -8.58
C LEU A 43 28.55 -6.36 -7.59
N GLY A 44 28.31 -5.05 -7.55
CA GLY A 44 27.31 -4.44 -6.68
C GLY A 44 25.88 -4.96 -6.90
N VAL A 45 25.54 -5.29 -8.16
CA VAL A 45 24.27 -5.94 -8.51
C VAL A 45 24.21 -7.35 -7.95
N LEU A 46 25.26 -8.14 -8.13
CA LEU A 46 25.31 -9.53 -7.62
C LEU A 46 25.30 -9.56 -6.08
N ALA A 47 25.99 -8.60 -5.46
CA ALA A 47 26.07 -8.44 -4.02
C ALA A 47 24.73 -8.10 -3.35
N SER A 48 23.83 -7.41 -4.04
CA SER A 48 22.48 -7.14 -3.53
C SER A 48 21.60 -8.37 -3.41
N ARG A 49 22.03 -9.49 -4.02
CA ARG A 49 21.30 -10.76 -4.10
C ARG A 49 22.27 -11.92 -3.95
N VAL A 50 23.04 -11.88 -2.88
CA VAL A 50 23.98 -12.94 -2.53
C VAL A 50 23.28 -14.30 -2.54
N ASN A 51 23.96 -15.33 -3.03
CA ASN A 51 23.46 -16.70 -3.14
C ASN A 51 22.25 -16.87 -4.08
N HIS A 52 21.93 -15.85 -4.89
CA HIS A 52 20.90 -15.91 -5.91
C HIS A 52 21.46 -15.62 -7.31
N VAL A 53 20.90 -16.30 -8.31
CA VAL A 53 21.25 -16.06 -9.72
C VAL A 53 20.63 -14.77 -10.20
N VAL A 54 21.46 -13.88 -10.75
CA VAL A 54 21.05 -12.67 -11.49
C VAL A 54 21.23 -12.95 -12.98
N SER A 55 20.16 -12.83 -13.76
CA SER A 55 20.19 -13.04 -15.21
C SER A 55 21.06 -11.98 -15.91
N LEU A 56 21.60 -12.34 -17.08
CA LEU A 56 22.35 -11.42 -17.93
C LEU A 56 21.54 -10.15 -18.27
N GLU A 57 20.27 -10.30 -18.64
CA GLU A 57 19.34 -9.19 -18.93
C GLU A 57 19.25 -8.23 -17.74
N ARG A 58 19.01 -8.74 -16.54
CA ARG A 58 18.93 -7.92 -15.33
C ARG A 58 20.24 -7.23 -14.98
N MET A 59 21.39 -7.86 -15.26
CA MET A 59 22.70 -7.22 -15.08
C MET A 59 22.93 -6.10 -16.10
N VAL A 60 22.46 -6.27 -17.33
CA VAL A 60 22.53 -5.21 -18.37
C VAL A 60 21.67 -4.02 -17.95
N ASP A 61 20.40 -4.25 -17.63
CA ASP A 61 19.49 -3.19 -17.20
C ASP A 61 20.01 -2.45 -15.97
N ALA A 62 20.59 -3.18 -15.02
CA ALA A 62 21.12 -2.59 -13.79
C ALA A 62 22.35 -1.70 -14.00
N VAL A 63 23.22 -2.02 -14.96
CA VAL A 63 24.47 -1.27 -15.20
C VAL A 63 24.27 -0.13 -16.19
N TRP A 64 23.40 -0.28 -17.19
CA TRP A 64 23.21 0.70 -18.26
C TRP A 64 21.79 1.28 -18.38
N GLY A 65 20.75 0.60 -17.90
CA GLY A 65 19.35 0.99 -18.12
C GLY A 65 19.01 1.11 -19.60
N ASP A 66 18.20 2.12 -19.95
CA ASP A 66 17.77 2.39 -21.32
C ASP A 66 18.93 2.78 -22.27
N ALA A 67 20.09 3.13 -21.72
CA ALA A 67 21.29 3.48 -22.48
C ALA A 67 22.22 2.26 -22.76
N ALA A 68 21.68 1.04 -22.74
CA ALA A 68 22.44 -0.18 -22.99
C ALA A 68 22.97 -0.26 -24.43
N PRO A 69 24.29 -0.44 -24.65
CA PRO A 69 24.82 -0.66 -25.99
C PRO A 69 24.45 -2.06 -26.50
N GLN A 70 24.43 -2.26 -27.82
CA GLN A 70 24.17 -3.57 -28.44
C GLN A 70 25.17 -4.66 -27.97
N THR A 71 26.35 -4.26 -27.48
CA THR A 71 27.39 -5.16 -26.95
C THR A 71 27.34 -5.36 -25.44
N ALA A 72 26.28 -4.90 -24.74
CA ALA A 72 26.20 -4.91 -23.28
C ALA A 72 26.38 -6.30 -22.66
N VAL A 73 25.79 -7.34 -23.26
CA VAL A 73 25.94 -8.73 -22.81
C VAL A 73 27.41 -9.18 -22.84
N ASN A 74 28.12 -8.89 -23.93
CA ASN A 74 29.56 -9.15 -24.04
C ASN A 74 30.37 -8.34 -23.00
N GLY A 75 29.93 -7.12 -22.70
CA GLY A 75 30.45 -6.31 -21.61
C GLY A 75 30.32 -6.99 -20.25
N ILE A 76 29.15 -7.54 -19.91
CA ILE A 76 28.94 -8.28 -18.66
C ILE A 76 29.85 -9.52 -18.59
N HIS A 77 29.96 -10.30 -19.66
CA HIS A 77 30.90 -11.43 -19.69
C HIS A 77 32.34 -11.01 -19.40
N THR A 78 32.76 -9.86 -19.94
CA THR A 78 34.10 -9.29 -19.73
C THR A 78 34.29 -8.85 -18.27
N TYR A 79 33.31 -8.18 -17.68
CA TYR A 79 33.34 -7.75 -16.28
C TYR A 79 33.36 -8.94 -15.32
N VAL A 80 32.56 -9.97 -15.56
CA VAL A 80 32.56 -11.21 -14.76
C VAL A 80 33.89 -11.95 -14.88
N ALA A 81 34.49 -12.02 -16.06
CA ALA A 81 35.82 -12.59 -16.23
C ALA A 81 36.90 -11.79 -15.46
N GLY A 82 36.79 -10.47 -15.44
CA GLY A 82 37.63 -9.58 -14.62
C GLY A 82 37.45 -9.81 -13.12
N LEU A 83 36.20 -9.91 -12.66
CA LEU A 83 35.86 -10.18 -11.26
C LEU A 83 36.37 -11.54 -10.81
N ARG A 84 36.24 -12.59 -11.63
CA ARG A 84 36.80 -13.92 -11.34
C ARG A 84 38.30 -13.88 -11.13
N ARG A 85 39.04 -13.14 -11.98
CA ARG A 85 40.49 -12.97 -11.83
C ARG A 85 40.86 -12.21 -10.55
N ALA A 86 40.05 -11.24 -10.14
CA ALA A 86 40.28 -10.46 -8.93
C ALA A 86 39.93 -11.24 -7.65
N LEU A 87 38.78 -11.91 -7.64
CA LEU A 87 38.24 -12.61 -6.48
C LEU A 87 38.88 -13.99 -6.26
N GLU A 88 39.30 -14.67 -7.33
CA GLU A 88 39.83 -16.02 -7.29
C GLU A 88 41.18 -16.09 -8.05
N PRO A 89 42.24 -15.42 -7.57
CA PRO A 89 43.50 -15.28 -8.31
C PRO A 89 44.24 -16.62 -8.50
N ASP A 90 44.10 -17.56 -7.56
CA ASP A 90 44.75 -18.88 -7.59
C ASP A 90 44.02 -19.91 -8.46
N ARG A 91 42.94 -19.50 -9.16
CA ARG A 91 42.07 -20.40 -9.93
C ARG A 91 42.71 -20.80 -11.27
N GLY A 92 42.71 -22.10 -11.57
CA GLY A 92 43.11 -22.61 -12.89
C GLY A 92 42.14 -22.19 -14.01
N PRO A 93 42.59 -22.03 -15.28
CA PRO A 93 41.77 -21.50 -16.40
C PRO A 93 40.46 -22.25 -16.75
N ARG A 94 40.17 -23.39 -16.09
CA ARG A 94 38.99 -24.25 -16.34
C ARG A 94 38.34 -24.83 -15.07
N GLU A 95 38.81 -24.49 -13.89
CA GLU A 95 38.16 -24.93 -12.64
C GLU A 95 36.87 -24.14 -12.41
N SER A 96 35.83 -24.73 -11.84
CA SER A 96 34.62 -23.98 -11.46
C SER A 96 34.93 -23.14 -10.22
N GLY A 97 34.86 -21.81 -10.36
CA GLY A 97 35.03 -20.88 -9.24
C GLY A 97 33.93 -21.06 -8.20
N GLY A 98 34.28 -21.01 -6.92
CA GLY A 98 33.36 -21.16 -5.79
C GLY A 98 32.68 -19.87 -5.37
N VAL A 99 33.28 -18.71 -5.65
CA VAL A 99 32.75 -17.40 -5.24
C VAL A 99 31.84 -16.79 -6.30
N LEU A 100 32.21 -16.85 -7.59
CA LEU A 100 31.39 -16.31 -8.67
C LEU A 100 30.98 -17.40 -9.67
N VAL A 101 29.78 -17.94 -9.46
CA VAL A 101 29.24 -19.10 -10.18
C VAL A 101 28.40 -18.67 -11.38
N SER A 102 28.54 -19.39 -12.49
CA SER A 102 27.62 -19.26 -13.64
C SER A 102 26.52 -20.29 -13.52
N ALA A 103 25.26 -19.85 -13.49
CA ALA A 103 24.11 -20.73 -13.35
C ALA A 103 22.87 -20.11 -14.03
N GLY A 104 21.99 -20.94 -14.60
CA GLY A 104 20.67 -20.51 -15.10
C GLY A 104 20.67 -19.33 -16.08
N GLY A 105 21.68 -19.21 -16.96
CA GLY A 105 21.78 -18.08 -17.91
C GLY A 105 22.22 -16.75 -17.27
N GLY A 106 22.79 -16.80 -16.06
CA GLY A 106 23.26 -15.64 -15.31
C GLY A 106 24.43 -15.97 -14.39
N TYR A 107 24.59 -15.15 -13.35
CA TYR A 107 25.67 -15.29 -12.38
C TYR A 107 25.16 -15.16 -10.95
N ALA A 108 25.81 -15.85 -10.02
CA ALA A 108 25.55 -15.75 -8.59
C ALA A 108 26.86 -15.47 -7.85
N LEU A 109 26.81 -14.55 -6.89
CA LEU A 109 27.87 -14.34 -5.91
C LEU A 109 27.58 -15.23 -4.69
N CYS A 110 28.42 -16.22 -4.45
CA CYS A 110 28.28 -17.18 -3.35
C CYS A 110 29.18 -16.76 -2.19
N MET A 111 28.58 -16.20 -1.15
CA MET A 111 29.27 -15.80 0.08
C MET A 111 28.30 -15.83 1.26
N ASP A 112 28.85 -15.85 2.48
CA ASP A 112 28.04 -15.70 3.69
C ASP A 112 27.36 -14.32 3.68
N PRO A 113 26.01 -14.24 3.80
CA PRO A 113 25.31 -12.96 3.93
C PRO A 113 25.85 -12.10 5.08
N GLU A 114 26.38 -12.70 6.15
CA GLU A 114 27.01 -11.98 7.27
C GLU A 114 28.29 -11.23 6.89
N ALA A 115 28.92 -11.65 5.79
CA ALA A 115 30.11 -11.01 5.26
C ALA A 115 29.79 -9.81 4.35
N VAL A 116 28.51 -9.53 4.09
CA VAL A 116 28.06 -8.32 3.38
C VAL A 116 27.49 -7.33 4.39
N ASP A 117 28.11 -6.17 4.52
CA ASP A 117 27.72 -5.15 5.50
C ASP A 117 26.26 -4.69 5.36
N ALA A 118 25.71 -4.56 4.16
CA ALA A 118 24.33 -4.17 3.91
C ALA A 118 23.30 -5.23 4.37
N GLU A 119 23.61 -6.52 4.20
CA GLU A 119 22.80 -7.62 4.71
C GLU A 119 22.88 -7.69 6.24
N ARG A 120 24.10 -7.58 6.78
CA ARG A 120 24.34 -7.52 8.23
C ARG A 120 23.59 -6.35 8.88
N PHE A 121 23.63 -5.16 8.28
CA PHE A 121 22.91 -3.98 8.73
C PHE A 121 21.40 -4.21 8.73
N THR A 122 20.84 -4.76 7.64
CA THR A 122 19.41 -5.03 7.51
C THR A 122 18.93 -6.03 8.57
N ARG A 123 19.73 -7.06 8.84
CA ARG A 123 19.46 -8.04 9.90
C ARG A 123 19.52 -7.41 11.29
N GLN A 124 20.60 -6.67 11.61
CA GLN A 124 20.76 -6.01 12.90
C GLN A 124 19.67 -4.96 13.16
N HIS A 125 19.25 -4.22 12.13
CA HIS A 125 18.11 -3.30 12.22
C HIS A 125 16.81 -4.03 12.58
N THR A 126 16.57 -5.20 11.97
CA THR A 126 15.40 -6.05 12.29
C THR A 126 15.48 -6.62 13.71
N GLU A 127 16.68 -7.03 14.15
CA GLU A 127 16.93 -7.53 15.51
C GLU A 127 16.70 -6.43 16.56
N ALA A 128 17.20 -5.22 16.33
CA ALA A 128 17.01 -4.09 17.23
C ALA A 128 15.52 -3.74 17.41
N ARG A 129 14.73 -3.76 16.32
CA ARG A 129 13.26 -3.59 16.38
C ARG A 129 12.58 -4.66 17.23
N ARG A 130 13.00 -5.92 17.12
CA ARG A 130 12.48 -7.02 17.94
C ARG A 130 12.81 -6.82 19.41
N LEU A 131 14.08 -6.54 19.74
CA LEU A 131 14.52 -6.25 21.11
C LEU A 131 13.75 -5.09 21.73
N ARG A 132 13.44 -4.05 20.95
CA ARG A 132 12.62 -2.92 21.41
C ARG A 132 11.18 -3.36 21.70
N ALA A 133 10.56 -4.14 20.82
CA ALA A 133 9.21 -4.67 21.00
C ALA A 133 9.11 -5.62 22.21
N ASP A 134 10.17 -6.38 22.48
CA ASP A 134 10.26 -7.32 23.61
C ASP A 134 10.60 -6.63 24.95
N GLY A 135 10.68 -5.30 24.98
CA GLY A 135 10.94 -4.53 26.21
C GLY A 135 12.40 -4.51 26.64
N HIS A 136 13.34 -4.67 25.71
CA HIS A 136 14.78 -4.62 25.95
C HIS A 136 15.45 -3.42 25.24
N PRO A 137 15.09 -2.17 25.57
CA PRO A 137 15.53 -0.98 24.84
C PRO A 137 17.04 -0.72 24.95
N GLU A 138 17.69 -1.10 26.05
CA GLU A 138 19.15 -0.96 26.21
C GLU A 138 19.92 -1.85 25.23
N ARG A 139 19.49 -3.12 25.08
CA ARG A 139 20.06 -4.05 24.11
C ARG A 139 19.73 -3.63 22.68
N ALA A 140 18.51 -3.15 22.43
CA ALA A 140 18.13 -2.59 21.14
C ALA A 140 19.06 -1.43 20.74
N GLY A 141 19.35 -0.51 21.68
CA GLY A 141 20.28 0.59 21.48
C GLY A 141 21.68 0.13 21.06
N GLN A 142 22.24 -0.88 21.75
CA GLN A 142 23.53 -1.46 21.40
C GLN A 142 23.56 -2.08 19.99
N VAL A 143 22.48 -2.78 19.60
CA VAL A 143 22.38 -3.37 18.26
C VAL A 143 22.24 -2.29 17.18
N TYR A 144 21.46 -1.23 17.42
CA TYR A 144 21.39 -0.08 16.51
C TYR A 144 22.75 0.62 16.36
N GLU A 145 23.48 0.85 17.46
CA GLU A 145 24.83 1.44 17.43
C GLU A 145 25.79 0.58 16.59
N ALA A 146 25.79 -0.74 16.81
CA ALA A 146 26.60 -1.68 16.03
C ALA A 146 26.23 -1.69 14.54
N ALA A 147 24.94 -1.59 14.21
CA ALA A 147 24.46 -1.52 12.84
C ALA A 147 24.87 -0.22 12.16
N LEU A 148 24.70 0.92 12.83
CA LEU A 148 25.07 2.23 12.29
C LEU A 148 26.58 2.40 12.13
N ALA A 149 27.39 1.70 12.94
CA ALA A 149 28.85 1.67 12.80
C ALA A 149 29.34 0.96 11.52
N LEU A 150 28.49 0.19 10.83
CA LEU A 150 28.83 -0.42 9.54
C LEU A 150 28.90 0.62 8.40
N TRP A 151 28.40 1.83 8.61
CA TRP A 151 28.35 2.87 7.60
C TRP A 151 29.63 3.70 7.56
N HIS A 152 30.29 3.71 6.40
CA HIS A 152 31.55 4.42 6.18
C HIS A 152 31.42 5.55 5.14
N GLY A 153 30.19 5.90 4.76
CA GLY A 153 29.91 6.97 3.80
C GLY A 153 28.53 6.85 3.16
N GLU A 154 28.42 7.39 1.95
CA GLU A 154 27.28 7.12 1.06
C GLU A 154 27.38 5.67 0.55
N ALA A 155 26.27 4.91 0.61
CA ALA A 155 26.24 3.54 0.10
C ALA A 155 26.57 3.53 -1.40
N TYR A 156 27.21 2.47 -1.91
CA TYR A 156 27.56 2.36 -3.33
C TYR A 156 28.29 3.61 -3.91
N ALA A 157 29.08 4.32 -3.09
CA ALA A 157 29.78 5.51 -3.54
C ALA A 157 30.71 5.19 -4.73
N ASN A 158 30.70 6.05 -5.75
CA ASN A 158 31.48 5.90 -6.99
C ASN A 158 31.17 4.64 -7.82
N VAL A 159 29.97 4.07 -7.64
CA VAL A 159 29.44 2.99 -8.48
C VAL A 159 28.39 3.58 -9.45
N PRO A 160 28.61 3.50 -10.77
CA PRO A 160 27.70 4.05 -11.77
C PRO A 160 26.54 3.08 -12.07
N GLY A 161 25.49 3.63 -12.66
CA GLY A 161 24.38 2.88 -13.25
C GLY A 161 23.08 2.98 -12.44
N PRO A 162 21.92 2.79 -13.09
CA PRO A 162 20.61 3.04 -12.49
C PRO A 162 20.35 2.19 -11.25
N PHE A 163 20.89 0.98 -11.18
CA PHE A 163 20.76 0.14 -9.99
C PHE A 163 21.49 0.72 -8.78
N ALA A 164 22.70 1.23 -8.97
CA ALA A 164 23.47 1.83 -7.89
C ALA A 164 22.84 3.14 -7.39
N ASP A 165 22.23 3.93 -8.28
CA ASP A 165 21.46 5.13 -7.91
C ASP A 165 20.22 4.78 -7.06
N LEU A 166 19.50 3.73 -7.45
CA LEU A 166 18.34 3.23 -6.71
C LEU A 166 18.75 2.70 -5.33
N GLU A 167 19.81 1.89 -5.26
CA GLU A 167 20.31 1.35 -3.99
C GLU A 167 20.87 2.43 -3.08
N ARG A 168 21.53 3.46 -3.63
CA ARG A 168 21.93 4.67 -2.87
C ARG A 168 20.76 5.31 -2.15
N THR A 169 19.67 5.53 -2.89
CA THR A 169 18.44 6.14 -2.36
C THR A 169 17.80 5.23 -1.30
N ARG A 170 17.60 3.94 -1.62
CA ARG A 170 16.96 2.96 -0.73
C ARG A 170 17.73 2.79 0.58
N LEU A 171 19.05 2.65 0.51
CA LEU A 171 19.90 2.45 1.67
C LEU A 171 20.02 3.73 2.51
N ARG A 172 20.10 4.92 1.89
CA ARG A 172 20.06 6.20 2.62
C ARG A 172 18.79 6.33 3.46
N GLU A 173 17.63 6.03 2.88
CA GLU A 173 16.36 6.07 3.61
C GLU A 173 16.29 5.05 4.75
N LEU A 174 16.82 3.84 4.53
CA LEU A 174 16.90 2.83 5.58
C LEU A 174 17.83 3.25 6.72
N ARG A 175 18.97 3.91 6.41
CA ARG A 175 19.89 4.47 7.40
C ARG A 175 19.21 5.52 8.25
N LEU A 176 18.52 6.47 7.62
CA LEU A 176 17.85 7.56 8.33
C LEU A 176 16.73 7.03 9.23
N THR A 177 15.96 6.05 8.75
CA THR A 177 14.96 5.34 9.56
C THR A 177 15.60 4.66 10.77
N ALA A 178 16.73 3.97 10.59
CA ALA A 178 17.45 3.32 11.68
C ALA A 178 17.98 4.34 12.72
N ILE A 179 18.41 5.52 12.27
CA ILE A 179 18.85 6.60 13.16
C ILE A 179 17.68 7.18 13.95
N GLU A 180 16.52 7.39 13.31
CA GLU A 180 15.31 7.87 13.99
C GLU A 180 14.88 6.89 15.09
N GLU A 181 14.88 5.60 14.79
CA GLU A 181 14.52 4.55 15.75
C GLU A 181 15.55 4.35 16.86
N TRP A 182 16.84 4.49 16.54
CA TRP A 182 17.91 4.54 17.52
C TRP A 182 17.70 5.72 18.46
N ALA A 183 17.46 6.92 17.93
CA ALA A 183 17.25 8.12 18.73
C ALA A 183 16.03 7.98 19.66
N ASP A 184 14.90 7.45 19.18
CA ASP A 184 13.75 7.13 20.03
C ASP A 184 14.13 6.18 21.18
N THR A 185 14.89 5.13 20.86
CA THR A 185 15.35 4.13 21.84
C THR A 185 16.25 4.75 22.90
N MET A 186 17.19 5.60 22.48
CA MET A 186 18.13 6.31 23.37
C MET A 186 17.43 7.34 24.25
N LEU A 187 16.40 8.01 23.72
CA LEU A 187 15.55 8.91 24.49
C LEU A 187 14.69 8.16 25.51
N ALA A 188 14.30 6.91 25.25
CA ALA A 188 13.57 6.07 26.21
C ALA A 188 14.46 5.60 27.37
N VAL A 189 15.74 5.28 27.13
CA VAL A 189 16.70 4.84 28.17
C VAL A 189 17.49 5.98 28.83
N ALA A 190 16.98 7.22 28.73
CA ALA A 190 17.57 8.41 29.34
C ALA A 190 18.98 8.81 28.87
N ARG A 191 19.45 8.34 27.69
CA ARG A 191 20.75 8.71 27.09
C ARG A 191 20.65 9.94 26.18
N HIS A 192 20.06 11.03 26.68
CA HIS A 192 19.69 12.21 25.87
C HIS A 192 20.87 12.97 25.27
N THR A 193 21.98 13.13 26.01
CA THR A 193 23.14 13.92 25.58
C THR A 193 23.79 13.34 24.32
N GLU A 194 23.89 12.02 24.24
CA GLU A 194 24.47 11.31 23.11
C GLU A 194 23.60 11.45 21.86
N THR A 195 22.27 11.39 22.04
CA THR A 195 21.30 11.63 20.97
C THR A 195 21.41 13.04 20.39
N VAL A 196 21.60 14.07 21.22
CA VAL A 196 21.78 15.46 20.75
C VAL A 196 23.00 15.57 19.84
N ALA A 197 24.13 14.96 20.20
CA ALA A 197 25.37 15.05 19.42
C ALA A 197 25.20 14.49 18.00
N VAL A 198 24.57 13.32 17.87
CA VAL A 198 24.33 12.66 16.57
C VAL A 198 23.28 13.41 15.75
N LEU A 199 22.16 13.81 16.36
CA LEU A 199 21.06 14.45 15.63
C LEU A 199 21.38 15.89 15.17
N SER A 200 22.25 16.61 15.89
CA SER A 200 22.59 17.99 15.52
C SER A 200 23.23 18.08 14.13
N ASP A 201 24.16 17.17 13.82
CA ASP A 201 24.81 17.11 12.52
C ASP A 201 23.86 16.62 11.41
N LEU A 202 22.99 15.65 11.73
CA LEU A 202 22.03 15.10 10.75
C LEU A 202 20.94 16.09 10.36
N VAL A 203 20.45 16.92 11.28
CA VAL A 203 19.46 17.96 10.96
C VAL A 203 20.05 19.00 10.00
N THR A 204 21.36 19.24 10.04
CA THR A 204 22.02 20.11 9.05
C THR A 204 22.10 19.46 7.66
N ARG A 205 22.28 18.13 7.59
CA ARG A 205 22.37 17.39 6.32
C ARG A 205 21.02 17.04 5.71
N GLU A 206 20.01 16.85 6.55
CA GLU A 206 18.63 16.50 6.19
C GLU A 206 17.65 17.55 6.71
N PRO A 207 17.75 18.81 6.26
CA PRO A 207 17.09 19.94 6.91
C PRO A 207 15.56 19.91 6.75
N LEU A 208 15.01 19.19 5.78
CA LEU A 208 13.56 19.07 5.58
C LEU A 208 12.93 17.87 6.30
N ARG A 209 13.73 17.02 6.97
CA ARG A 209 13.22 15.81 7.65
C ARG A 209 12.72 16.15 9.05
N GLU A 210 11.44 16.52 9.14
CA GLU A 210 10.80 16.99 10.38
C GLU A 210 10.95 16.03 11.57
N ARG A 211 10.97 14.71 11.33
CA ARG A 211 11.13 13.71 12.40
C ARG A 211 12.48 13.82 13.12
N LEU A 212 13.57 14.05 12.41
CA LEU A 212 14.90 14.26 13.02
C LEU A 212 14.92 15.55 13.86
N ARG A 213 14.28 16.61 13.36
CA ARG A 213 14.12 17.88 14.09
C ARG A 213 13.27 17.71 15.35
N TRP A 214 12.19 16.94 15.27
CA TRP A 214 11.35 16.58 16.41
C TRP A 214 12.15 15.85 17.48
N LEU A 215 12.93 14.85 17.09
CA LEU A 215 13.78 14.06 18.00
C LEU A 215 14.84 14.94 18.67
N LEU A 216 15.49 15.82 17.91
CA LEU A 216 16.49 16.75 18.44
C LEU A 216 15.85 17.77 19.40
N MET A 217 14.67 18.29 19.05
CA MET A 217 13.91 19.21 19.89
C MET A 217 13.54 18.58 21.24
N LEU A 218 13.06 17.32 21.23
CA LEU A 218 12.76 16.56 22.44
C LEU A 218 14.03 16.27 23.25
N ALA A 219 15.13 15.86 22.60
CA ALA A 219 16.40 15.59 23.23
C ALA A 219 16.98 16.84 23.92
N LEU A 220 16.97 17.99 23.25
CA LEU A 220 17.39 19.28 23.80
C LEU A 220 16.55 19.66 25.01
N TYR A 221 15.24 19.50 24.94
CA TYR A 221 14.35 19.77 26.06
C TYR A 221 14.66 18.88 27.28
N ARG A 222 14.81 17.57 27.08
CA ARG A 222 15.14 16.61 28.15
C ARG A 222 16.54 16.82 28.74
N CYS A 223 17.45 17.44 28.00
CA CYS A 223 18.74 17.91 28.51
C CYS A 223 18.67 19.26 29.27
N GLY A 224 17.47 19.80 29.53
CA GLY A 224 17.29 21.10 30.17
C GLY A 224 17.56 22.30 29.26
N ARG A 225 17.80 22.08 27.96
CA ARG A 225 18.14 23.12 26.97
C ARG A 225 16.89 23.67 26.28
N ARG A 226 15.88 24.06 27.06
CA ARG A 226 14.57 24.53 26.57
C ARG A 226 14.66 25.65 25.52
N ALA A 227 15.54 26.63 25.74
CA ALA A 227 15.72 27.75 24.79
C ALA A 227 16.22 27.27 23.42
N HIS A 228 17.12 26.29 23.38
CA HIS A 228 17.60 25.69 22.13
C HIS A 228 16.50 24.89 21.43
N ALA A 229 15.69 24.14 22.16
CA ALA A 229 14.56 23.39 21.58
C ALA A 229 13.53 24.32 20.91
N LEU A 230 13.16 25.43 21.57
CA LEU A 230 12.26 26.44 20.99
C LEU A 230 12.92 27.22 19.84
N GLY A 231 14.24 27.43 19.91
CA GLY A 231 15.03 27.98 18.80
C GLY A 231 14.94 27.12 17.55
N LEU A 232 15.16 25.81 17.70
CA LEU A 232 15.10 24.83 16.62
C LEU A 232 13.72 24.79 15.95
N TYR A 233 12.63 24.90 16.72
CA TYR A 233 11.28 24.99 16.15
C TYR A 233 11.11 26.22 15.24
N ARG A 234 11.56 27.40 15.70
CA ARG A 234 11.47 28.64 14.92
C ARG A 234 12.30 28.56 13.63
N GLU A 235 13.50 28.00 13.72
CA GLU A 235 14.34 27.74 12.55
C GLU A 235 13.66 26.78 11.56
N THR A 236 13.04 25.71 12.07
CA THR A 236 12.31 24.73 11.26
C THR A 236 11.14 25.36 10.53
N ARG A 237 10.35 26.17 11.25
CA ARG A 237 9.19 26.86 10.67
C ARG A 237 9.60 27.80 9.55
N GLN A 238 10.66 28.58 9.77
CA GLN A 238 11.18 29.49 8.75
C GLN A 238 11.67 28.72 7.52
N LEU A 239 12.45 27.65 7.72
CA LEU A 239 12.95 26.84 6.62
C LEU A 239 11.83 26.19 5.79
N LEU A 240 10.83 25.57 6.43
CA LEU A 240 9.73 24.91 5.71
C LEU A 240 8.87 25.93 4.94
N HIS A 241 8.70 27.12 5.50
CA HIS A 241 8.02 28.21 4.82
C HIS A 241 8.80 28.68 3.59
N ASP A 242 10.10 28.92 3.74
CA ASP A 242 10.95 29.47 2.68
C ASP A 242 11.20 28.47 1.54
N GLU A 243 11.45 27.20 1.86
CA GLU A 243 11.81 26.16 0.87
C GLU A 243 10.59 25.49 0.22
N LEU A 244 9.50 25.30 0.98
CA LEU A 244 8.35 24.49 0.55
C LEU A 244 7.02 25.25 0.57
N GLY A 245 6.95 26.45 1.16
CA GLY A 245 5.69 27.17 1.36
C GLY A 245 4.74 26.49 2.36
N LEU A 246 5.26 25.59 3.20
CA LEU A 246 4.48 24.78 4.14
C LEU A 246 4.68 25.23 5.59
N GLU A 247 3.69 24.96 6.44
CA GLU A 247 3.82 25.07 7.90
C GLU A 247 4.29 23.73 8.50
N PRO A 248 4.95 23.73 9.68
CA PRO A 248 5.38 22.50 10.33
C PRO A 248 4.24 21.51 10.60
N GLY A 249 4.55 20.23 10.46
CA GLY A 249 3.63 19.13 10.73
C GLY A 249 3.07 19.12 12.15
N PHE A 250 1.94 18.45 12.32
CA PHE A 250 1.19 18.42 13.59
C PHE A 250 2.04 17.99 14.79
N GLU A 251 2.85 16.93 14.65
CA GLU A 251 3.67 16.41 15.75
C GLU A 251 4.74 17.41 16.24
N LEU A 252 5.32 18.20 15.34
CA LEU A 252 6.32 19.22 15.70
C LEU A 252 5.66 20.43 16.37
N ARG A 253 4.49 20.85 15.88
CA ARG A 253 3.67 21.90 16.51
C ARG A 253 3.22 21.49 17.91
N ARG A 254 2.75 20.26 18.07
CA ARG A 254 2.33 19.70 19.36
C ARG A 254 3.50 19.66 20.36
N LEU A 255 4.68 19.21 19.95
CA LEU A 255 5.86 19.21 20.82
C LEU A 255 6.25 20.64 21.24
N HIS A 256 6.17 21.61 20.32
CA HIS A 256 6.40 23.02 20.63
C HIS A 256 5.45 23.54 21.71
N GLU A 257 4.14 23.29 21.57
CA GLU A 257 3.13 23.68 22.56
C GLU A 257 3.36 23.00 23.92
N GLN A 258 3.70 21.72 23.93
CA GLN A 258 4.00 20.99 25.18
C GLN A 258 5.26 21.53 25.88
N ILE A 259 6.30 21.91 25.13
CA ILE A 259 7.51 22.54 25.68
C ILE A 259 7.20 23.95 26.21
N LEU A 260 6.32 24.71 25.56
CA LEU A 260 5.86 26.01 26.05
C LEU A 260 5.07 25.86 27.36
N GLY A 261 4.19 24.86 27.44
CA GLY A 261 3.38 24.56 28.62
C GLY A 261 4.13 23.88 29.76
N GLY A 262 5.34 23.37 29.53
CA GLY A 262 6.10 22.61 30.53
C GLY A 262 5.43 21.28 30.90
N HIS A 263 4.85 20.58 29.92
CA HIS A 263 4.00 19.43 30.15
C HIS A 263 4.75 18.29 30.89
N PRO A 264 4.21 17.73 31.98
CA PRO A 264 4.89 16.72 32.80
C PRO A 264 5.23 15.43 32.04
N ASP A 265 4.43 15.04 31.05
CA ASP A 265 4.64 13.83 30.23
C ASP A 265 5.91 13.88 29.36
N LEU A 266 6.55 15.04 29.22
CA LEU A 266 7.84 15.16 28.52
C LEU A 266 9.04 14.77 29.39
N ASP A 267 8.87 14.69 30.72
CA ASP A 267 9.90 14.29 31.68
C ASP A 267 9.87 12.77 31.93
N PRO A 268 10.87 12.01 31.46
CA PRO A 268 10.92 10.56 31.65
C PRO A 268 11.16 10.14 33.11
N ARG A 269 11.46 11.08 34.03
CA ARG A 269 11.70 10.79 35.45
C ARG A 269 10.43 10.53 36.26
N ARG A 270 9.24 10.66 35.65
CA ARG A 270 7.95 10.43 36.32
C ARG A 270 7.29 9.16 35.74
N PRO A 271 6.91 8.17 36.56
CA PRO A 271 6.12 7.05 36.06
C PRO A 271 4.79 7.55 35.50
N PRO A 272 4.23 6.90 34.45
CA PRO A 272 2.92 7.26 33.92
C PRO A 272 1.89 7.20 35.05
N SER A 273 1.15 8.29 35.26
CA SER A 273 0.13 8.34 36.30
C SER A 273 -1.02 7.40 35.95
N GLU A 274 -1.01 6.20 36.52
CA GLU A 274 -2.23 5.41 36.71
C GLU A 274 -3.16 6.20 37.63
N GLY A 275 -4.33 6.61 37.12
CA GLY A 275 -5.41 7.12 37.98
C GLY A 275 -6.07 8.42 37.50
N ALA A 276 -6.83 8.35 36.41
CA ALA A 276 -7.89 9.32 36.13
C ALA A 276 -9.05 8.67 35.34
N ALA A 277 -9.57 7.54 35.83
CA ALA A 277 -10.87 7.03 35.41
C ALA A 277 -11.46 6.15 36.52
N SER A 278 -12.27 6.76 37.39
CA SER A 278 -13.50 6.19 37.98
C SER A 278 -13.75 6.76 39.37
N LEU A 279 -14.44 7.90 39.42
CA LEU A 279 -15.37 8.21 40.50
C LEU A 279 -16.60 8.85 39.87
N SER A 280 -17.65 8.07 39.62
CA SER A 280 -19.06 8.51 39.63
C SER A 280 -20.02 7.33 39.42
N GLY A 281 -20.87 7.09 40.42
CA GLY A 281 -22.12 6.31 40.36
C GLY A 281 -21.94 4.80 40.52
N GLY A 282 -22.58 4.09 41.43
CA GLY A 282 -23.76 4.38 42.23
C GLY A 282 -24.49 3.04 42.47
N THR A 283 -24.47 2.62 43.73
CA THR A 283 -25.23 1.58 44.43
C THR A 283 -26.41 0.91 43.70
N LEU A 284 -26.51 -0.42 43.78
CA LEU A 284 -27.74 -1.17 44.10
C LEU A 284 -27.40 -2.61 44.56
N THR A 285 -27.76 -2.89 45.81
CA THR A 285 -28.27 -4.15 46.44
C THR A 285 -28.46 -5.38 45.52
N GLY A 286 -28.25 -6.64 45.89
CA GLY A 286 -28.05 -7.32 47.17
C GLY A 286 -28.31 -8.83 46.98
N ASN A 287 -28.01 -9.63 48.01
CA ASN A 287 -28.45 -11.01 48.26
C ASN A 287 -27.78 -12.16 47.46
N THR A 288 -26.87 -12.95 48.04
CA THR A 288 -26.96 -14.03 49.08
C THR A 288 -27.07 -15.44 48.48
N LEU A 289 -26.12 -16.28 48.91
CA LEU A 289 -26.21 -17.69 49.38
C LEU A 289 -25.04 -18.52 48.81
N SER A 290 -24.11 -18.94 49.67
CA SER A 290 -24.07 -20.27 50.32
C SER A 290 -23.74 -21.37 49.31
N GLY A 291 -22.59 -22.04 49.32
CA GLY A 291 -21.85 -22.58 50.46
C GLY A 291 -21.96 -24.10 50.39
N SER A 292 -20.86 -24.81 50.13
CA SER A 292 -20.55 -26.13 50.72
C SER A 292 -19.26 -26.70 50.15
N SER A 293 -18.44 -27.15 51.10
CA SER A 293 -17.15 -27.80 50.96
C SER A 293 -17.28 -29.31 51.15
N LEU A 294 -16.14 -30.02 51.04
CA LEU A 294 -15.85 -31.39 51.50
C LEU A 294 -16.28 -32.48 50.48
N THR A 295 -15.51 -33.52 50.12
CA THR A 295 -14.35 -34.19 50.74
C THR A 295 -13.81 -35.22 49.72
N GLY A 296 -12.53 -35.57 49.78
CA GLY A 296 -12.01 -36.76 49.07
C GLY A 296 -10.49 -36.85 49.08
N SER A 297 -9.93 -37.36 50.18
CA SER A 297 -8.50 -37.56 50.39
C SER A 297 -7.99 -38.87 49.76
N ALA A 298 -6.85 -38.74 49.08
CA ALA A 298 -5.70 -39.65 48.98
C ALA A 298 -5.88 -41.14 48.60
N LEU A 299 -5.30 -41.49 47.45
CA LEU A 299 -4.49 -42.71 47.29
C LEU A 299 -3.17 -42.34 46.59
N THR A 300 -2.08 -42.46 47.35
CA THR A 300 -0.69 -42.32 46.92
C THR A 300 -0.24 -43.56 46.14
N GLY A 301 0.31 -43.35 44.94
CA GLY A 301 1.04 -44.33 44.13
C GLY A 301 2.19 -43.64 43.38
N PRO A 302 3.29 -44.35 43.06
CA PRO A 302 4.60 -43.75 42.88
C PRO A 302 4.76 -43.01 41.53
N ARG A 303 5.65 -42.01 41.58
CA ARG A 303 6.11 -41.17 40.48
C ARG A 303 6.36 -41.96 39.19
N ARG A 304 5.68 -41.56 38.13
CA ARG A 304 6.20 -41.61 36.77
C ARG A 304 6.33 -40.17 36.32
N ASP A 305 7.53 -39.76 35.95
CA ASP A 305 7.81 -38.51 35.26
C ASP A 305 7.12 -38.55 33.89
N GLY A 306 5.81 -38.30 33.89
CA GLY A 306 5.07 -37.93 32.72
C GLY A 306 5.36 -36.46 32.48
N HIS A 307 6.14 -36.15 31.45
CA HIS A 307 6.13 -34.82 30.85
C HIS A 307 4.66 -34.44 30.62
N ALA A 308 4.13 -33.56 31.49
CA ALA A 308 2.88 -32.90 31.25
C ALA A 308 3.04 -32.17 29.93
N VAL A 309 2.41 -32.69 28.87
CA VAL A 309 2.19 -31.91 27.66
C VAL A 309 1.48 -30.64 28.14
N PRO A 310 2.06 -29.45 27.98
CA PRO A 310 1.37 -28.24 28.38
C PRO A 310 0.05 -28.22 27.63
N ALA A 311 -1.06 -28.17 28.37
CA ALA A 311 -2.38 -28.02 27.78
C ALA A 311 -2.31 -26.83 26.81
N LEU A 312 -2.55 -27.08 25.52
CA LEU A 312 -2.54 -26.03 24.50
C LEU A 312 -3.42 -24.89 25.02
N ALA A 313 -2.84 -23.70 25.18
CA ALA A 313 -3.61 -22.50 25.40
C ALA A 313 -4.73 -22.46 24.34
N PRO A 314 -5.97 -22.07 24.72
CA PRO A 314 -7.07 -22.01 23.77
C PRO A 314 -6.63 -21.18 22.58
N ALA A 315 -6.80 -21.72 21.37
CA ALA A 315 -6.41 -21.02 20.15
C ALA A 315 -7.04 -19.61 20.16
N PRO A 316 -6.27 -18.56 19.80
CA PRO A 316 -6.79 -17.20 19.83
C PRO A 316 -8.03 -17.11 18.94
N ARG A 317 -9.01 -16.33 19.38
CA ARG A 317 -10.21 -15.96 18.62
C ARG A 317 -10.02 -14.54 18.10
N PRO A 318 -9.56 -14.36 16.85
CA PRO A 318 -9.26 -13.03 16.34
C PRO A 318 -10.54 -12.20 16.25
N ALA A 319 -10.47 -10.92 16.61
CA ALA A 319 -11.55 -9.94 16.41
C ALA A 319 -10.96 -8.71 15.71
N GLN A 320 -10.66 -8.87 14.42
CA GLN A 320 -9.82 -7.93 13.66
C GLN A 320 -10.60 -7.05 12.68
N LEU A 321 -11.94 -7.03 12.77
CA LEU A 321 -12.74 -6.21 11.88
C LEU A 321 -12.48 -4.72 12.14
N PRO A 322 -12.13 -3.93 11.11
CA PRO A 322 -12.10 -2.47 11.21
C PRO A 322 -13.45 -1.90 11.66
N PRO A 323 -13.47 -0.66 12.19
CA PRO A 323 -14.71 0.01 12.57
C PRO A 323 -15.71 0.12 11.40
N ASP A 324 -16.99 0.03 11.73
CA ASP A 324 -18.06 0.25 10.75
C ASP A 324 -18.10 1.73 10.29
N ALA A 325 -18.50 1.96 9.04
CA ALA A 325 -18.56 3.29 8.46
C ALA A 325 -19.69 4.11 9.11
N ARG A 326 -19.35 5.25 9.71
CA ARG A 326 -20.34 6.20 10.25
C ARG A 326 -21.19 6.78 9.13
N GLY A 327 -22.51 6.88 9.33
CA GLY A 327 -23.42 7.39 8.30
C GLY A 327 -23.56 6.44 7.10
N PHE A 328 -23.57 5.13 7.34
CA PHE A 328 -23.91 4.17 6.29
C PHE A 328 -25.41 4.27 5.97
N THR A 329 -25.73 4.76 4.77
CA THR A 329 -27.10 4.90 4.24
C THR A 329 -27.33 3.97 3.06
N GLY A 330 -28.60 3.68 2.77
CA GLY A 330 -29.00 2.82 1.66
C GLY A 330 -28.54 1.36 1.77
N ARG A 331 -28.55 0.67 0.62
CA ARG A 331 -28.04 -0.71 0.44
C ARG A 331 -28.77 -1.81 1.22
N GLY A 332 -30.00 -1.54 1.64
CA GLY A 332 -30.81 -2.49 2.40
C GLY A 332 -31.05 -3.79 1.63
N GLU A 333 -31.33 -3.69 0.34
CA GLU A 333 -31.56 -4.86 -0.53
C GLU A 333 -30.30 -5.69 -0.74
N GLU A 334 -29.16 -5.05 -1.02
CA GLU A 334 -27.88 -5.73 -1.23
C GLU A 334 -27.44 -6.44 0.04
N LEU A 335 -27.55 -5.79 1.21
CA LEU A 335 -27.28 -6.41 2.51
C LEU A 335 -28.22 -7.57 2.80
N ALA A 336 -29.52 -7.43 2.51
CA ALA A 336 -30.48 -8.51 2.71
C ALA A 336 -30.17 -9.72 1.82
N ARG A 337 -29.85 -9.49 0.54
CA ARG A 337 -29.45 -10.55 -0.42
C ARG A 337 -28.20 -11.29 0.05
N LEU A 338 -27.15 -10.57 0.43
CA LEU A 338 -25.91 -11.18 0.93
C LEU A 338 -26.13 -11.95 2.23
N ARG A 339 -26.86 -11.37 3.19
CA ARG A 339 -27.17 -12.06 4.45
C ARG A 339 -27.96 -13.34 4.19
N ASN A 340 -29.02 -13.27 3.38
CA ASN A 340 -29.84 -14.43 3.05
C ASN A 340 -29.01 -15.54 2.38
N PHE A 341 -28.09 -15.17 1.47
CA PHE A 341 -27.17 -16.12 0.85
C PHE A 341 -26.27 -16.79 1.89
N VAL A 342 -25.61 -16.03 2.76
CA VAL A 342 -24.72 -16.57 3.81
C VAL A 342 -25.50 -17.50 4.74
N THR A 343 -26.66 -17.08 5.24
CA THR A 343 -27.51 -17.89 6.13
C THR A 343 -27.99 -19.19 5.45
N GLN A 344 -28.33 -19.15 4.16
CA GLN A 344 -28.74 -20.35 3.42
C GLN A 344 -27.60 -21.35 3.24
N GLU A 345 -26.38 -20.88 2.95
CA GLU A 345 -25.21 -21.74 2.78
C GLU A 345 -24.76 -22.36 4.12
N HIS A 346 -24.90 -21.63 5.23
CA HIS A 346 -24.66 -22.16 6.58
C HIS A 346 -25.64 -23.25 7.01
N ALA A 347 -26.89 -23.18 6.57
CA ALA A 347 -27.93 -24.14 6.96
C ALA A 347 -27.74 -25.52 6.29
N ARG A 348 -26.88 -25.63 5.27
CA ARG A 348 -26.63 -26.86 4.53
C ARG A 348 -25.49 -27.66 5.20
N PRO A 349 -25.69 -28.95 5.54
CA PRO A 349 -24.60 -29.78 6.06
C PRO A 349 -23.60 -30.14 4.96
N GLY A 350 -22.30 -29.89 5.20
CA GLY A 350 -21.21 -30.32 4.30
C GLY A 350 -20.92 -29.41 3.10
N THR A 351 -21.54 -28.23 3.02
CA THR A 351 -21.28 -27.22 1.98
C THR A 351 -19.89 -26.57 2.14
N PRO A 352 -19.27 -26.12 1.02
CA PRO A 352 -18.10 -25.25 1.05
C PRO A 352 -18.36 -23.93 1.78
N ALA A 353 -17.29 -23.19 2.09
CA ALA A 353 -17.38 -21.89 2.75
C ALA A 353 -18.31 -20.94 1.98
N ALA A 354 -19.16 -20.20 2.69
CA ALA A 354 -20.03 -19.20 2.09
C ALA A 354 -19.17 -18.08 1.49
N LEU A 355 -19.09 -18.04 0.16
CA LEU A 355 -18.20 -17.15 -0.58
C LEU A 355 -19.00 -16.06 -1.27
N ALA A 356 -18.89 -14.83 -0.80
CA ALA A 356 -19.55 -13.67 -1.41
C ALA A 356 -18.53 -12.63 -1.88
N VAL A 357 -18.78 -12.05 -3.06
CA VAL A 357 -17.93 -11.03 -3.67
C VAL A 357 -18.76 -9.78 -3.94
N VAL A 358 -18.29 -8.66 -3.40
CA VAL A 358 -18.84 -7.32 -3.60
C VAL A 358 -17.98 -6.59 -4.62
N GLU A 359 -18.55 -6.38 -5.81
CA GLU A 359 -17.87 -5.79 -6.97
C GLU A 359 -18.41 -4.38 -7.24
N GLY A 360 -17.66 -3.53 -7.93
CA GLY A 360 -18.12 -2.18 -8.25
C GLY A 360 -17.00 -1.14 -8.43
N GLY A 361 -17.38 0.02 -8.97
CA GLY A 361 -16.46 1.12 -9.27
C GLY A 361 -15.74 1.72 -8.06
N ALA A 362 -14.73 2.53 -8.32
CA ALA A 362 -14.04 3.27 -7.28
C ALA A 362 -15.02 4.20 -6.51
N GLY A 363 -14.84 4.32 -5.19
CA GLY A 363 -15.66 5.21 -4.35
C GLY A 363 -17.10 4.78 -4.09
N VAL A 364 -17.57 3.65 -4.62
CA VAL A 364 -18.97 3.17 -4.47
C VAL A 364 -19.31 2.61 -3.08
N GLY A 365 -18.31 2.38 -2.22
CA GLY A 365 -18.53 1.92 -0.83
C GLY A 365 -18.48 0.41 -0.61
N LYS A 366 -17.78 -0.36 -1.46
CA LYS A 366 -17.66 -1.84 -1.33
C LYS A 366 -17.15 -2.27 0.05
N THR A 367 -16.03 -1.69 0.50
CA THR A 367 -15.42 -1.98 1.82
C THR A 367 -16.39 -1.67 2.95
N ALA A 368 -17.09 -0.52 2.89
CA ALA A 368 -18.08 -0.16 3.89
C ALA A 368 -19.24 -1.17 3.95
N LEU A 369 -19.74 -1.64 2.80
CA LEU A 369 -20.81 -2.65 2.75
C LEU A 369 -20.34 -4.02 3.28
N ALA A 370 -19.13 -4.43 2.92
CA ALA A 370 -18.55 -5.69 3.40
C ALA A 370 -18.33 -5.66 4.92
N LEU A 371 -17.80 -4.56 5.47
CA LEU A 371 -17.63 -4.39 6.91
C LEU A 371 -18.96 -4.31 7.66
N ARG A 372 -19.95 -3.58 7.12
CA ARG A 372 -21.31 -3.51 7.67
C ARG A 372 -21.93 -4.89 7.79
N LEU A 373 -21.80 -5.71 6.74
CA LEU A 373 -22.26 -7.09 6.76
C LEU A 373 -21.44 -7.95 7.73
N ALA A 374 -20.12 -7.80 7.75
CA ALA A 374 -19.24 -8.58 8.62
C ALA A 374 -19.54 -8.35 10.11
N HIS A 375 -19.78 -7.10 10.52
CA HIS A 375 -20.20 -6.78 11.88
C HIS A 375 -21.54 -7.42 12.23
N ARG A 376 -22.52 -7.42 11.30
CA ARG A 376 -23.83 -8.06 11.50
C ARG A 376 -23.76 -9.58 11.58
N LEU A 377 -22.79 -10.20 10.90
CA LEU A 377 -22.59 -11.65 10.89
C LEU A 377 -21.63 -12.12 12.00
N SER A 378 -21.01 -11.21 12.76
CA SER A 378 -19.92 -11.55 13.69
C SER A 378 -20.32 -12.61 14.72
N GLU A 379 -21.56 -12.58 15.19
CA GLU A 379 -22.12 -13.56 16.14
C GLU A 379 -22.29 -14.96 15.54
N ASP A 380 -22.52 -15.07 14.24
CA ASP A 380 -22.65 -16.36 13.52
C ASP A 380 -21.30 -17.07 13.35
N TYR A 381 -20.18 -16.33 13.53
CA TYR A 381 -18.80 -16.80 13.42
C TYR A 381 -18.03 -16.63 14.73
N PRO A 382 -18.35 -17.43 15.78
CA PRO A 382 -17.79 -17.25 17.12
C PRO A 382 -16.32 -17.67 17.27
N ASP A 383 -15.76 -18.37 16.29
CA ASP A 383 -14.35 -18.79 16.33
C ASP A 383 -13.39 -17.68 15.88
N GLY A 384 -13.92 -16.58 15.34
CA GLY A 384 -13.20 -15.33 15.11
C GLY A 384 -13.53 -14.66 13.78
N GLN A 385 -13.10 -13.41 13.66
CA GLN A 385 -13.22 -12.58 12.47
C GLN A 385 -11.85 -11.99 12.09
N LEU A 386 -11.49 -12.16 10.83
CA LEU A 386 -10.20 -11.76 10.26
C LEU A 386 -10.43 -10.75 9.14
N PHE A 387 -9.59 -9.73 9.09
CA PHE A 387 -9.58 -8.75 8.01
C PHE A 387 -8.19 -8.72 7.35
N VAL A 388 -8.17 -8.78 6.03
CA VAL A 388 -6.95 -8.67 5.22
C VAL A 388 -7.21 -7.70 4.09
N ASP A 389 -6.47 -6.58 4.09
CA ASP A 389 -6.37 -5.69 2.93
C ASP A 389 -5.37 -6.28 1.93
N LEU A 390 -5.88 -6.68 0.76
CA LEU A 390 -5.13 -7.29 -0.34
C LEU A 390 -4.46 -6.26 -1.24
N ARG A 391 -4.74 -4.97 -1.08
CA ARG A 391 -4.06 -3.85 -1.74
C ARG A 391 -4.05 -3.94 -3.27
N GLY A 392 -5.07 -4.56 -3.87
CA GLY A 392 -5.14 -4.81 -5.31
C GLY A 392 -5.13 -3.53 -6.14
N THR A 393 -5.57 -2.41 -5.57
CA THR A 393 -5.65 -1.09 -6.21
C THR A 393 -4.96 0.01 -5.39
N SER A 394 -4.05 -0.35 -4.49
CA SER A 394 -3.30 0.63 -3.70
C SER A 394 -2.37 1.47 -4.60
N PRO A 395 -2.38 2.80 -4.48
CA PRO A 395 -1.55 3.68 -5.32
C PRO A 395 -0.07 3.69 -4.92
N GLU A 396 0.23 3.42 -3.64
CA GLU A 396 1.56 3.54 -3.03
C GLU A 396 2.23 2.19 -2.77
N GLN A 397 1.45 1.10 -2.73
CA GLN A 397 1.92 -0.21 -2.30
C GLN A 397 1.60 -1.28 -3.35
N GLN A 398 2.50 -2.26 -3.48
CA GLN A 398 2.24 -3.41 -4.35
C GLN A 398 1.11 -4.29 -3.77
N PRO A 399 0.31 -4.93 -4.63
CA PRO A 399 -0.69 -5.90 -4.20
C PRO A 399 -0.11 -6.98 -3.29
N LEU A 400 -0.83 -7.28 -2.21
CA LEU A 400 -0.36 -8.23 -1.21
C LEU A 400 -0.39 -9.65 -1.79
N SER A 401 0.77 -10.27 -1.96
CA SER A 401 0.82 -11.66 -2.44
C SER A 401 0.02 -12.61 -1.54
N ALA A 402 -0.62 -13.63 -2.12
CA ALA A 402 -1.38 -14.64 -1.36
C ALA A 402 -0.55 -15.29 -0.23
N ARG A 403 0.76 -15.46 -0.45
CA ARG A 403 1.70 -16.01 0.54
C ARG A 403 1.87 -15.08 1.75
N ALA A 404 1.91 -13.77 1.53
CA ALA A 404 2.00 -12.77 2.59
C ALA A 404 0.67 -12.59 3.33
N ALA A 405 -0.45 -12.58 2.60
CA ALA A 405 -1.80 -12.57 3.19
C ALA A 405 -2.03 -13.78 4.10
N LEU A 406 -1.68 -14.99 3.65
CA LEU A 406 -1.74 -16.20 4.49
C LEU A 406 -0.87 -16.11 5.74
N ALA A 407 0.30 -15.47 5.66
CA ALA A 407 1.16 -15.27 6.84
C ALA A 407 0.49 -14.40 7.90
N GLN A 408 -0.20 -13.32 7.48
CA GLN A 408 -0.97 -12.45 8.37
C GLN A 408 -2.11 -13.21 9.04
N VAL A 409 -2.86 -14.00 8.27
CA VAL A 409 -3.96 -14.83 8.80
C VAL A 409 -3.43 -15.89 9.77
N LEU A 410 -2.37 -16.62 9.40
CA LEU A 410 -1.78 -17.66 10.25
C LEU A 410 -1.22 -17.09 11.57
N ARG A 411 -0.56 -15.93 11.53
CA ARG A 411 -0.13 -15.23 12.75
C ARG A 411 -1.31 -14.86 13.65
N SER A 412 -2.39 -14.38 13.05
CA SER A 412 -3.62 -14.02 13.76
C SER A 412 -4.28 -15.23 14.42
N LEU A 413 -4.19 -16.40 13.79
CA LEU A 413 -4.62 -17.69 14.36
C LEU A 413 -3.63 -18.27 15.41
N GLY A 414 -2.57 -17.54 15.76
CA GLY A 414 -1.60 -17.93 16.79
C GLY A 414 -0.45 -18.81 16.29
N VAL A 415 -0.19 -18.85 14.98
CA VAL A 415 0.98 -19.56 14.43
C VAL A 415 2.22 -18.67 14.58
N PRO A 416 3.23 -19.09 15.37
CA PRO A 416 4.48 -18.35 15.49
C PRO A 416 5.29 -18.43 14.19
N ASP A 417 6.07 -17.39 13.90
CA ASP A 417 6.86 -17.30 12.66
C ASP A 417 7.81 -18.50 12.47
N ALA A 418 8.33 -19.09 13.56
CA ALA A 418 9.18 -20.28 13.52
C ALA A 418 8.47 -21.55 12.99
N ARG A 419 7.14 -21.62 13.05
CA ARG A 419 6.33 -22.73 12.50
C ARG A 419 5.68 -22.37 11.16
N MET A 420 5.98 -21.20 10.61
CA MET A 420 5.43 -20.74 9.35
C MET A 420 6.13 -21.46 8.19
N PRO A 421 5.42 -22.21 7.33
CA PRO A 421 6.02 -22.77 6.12
C PRO A 421 6.55 -21.65 5.21
N ASP A 422 7.63 -21.88 4.49
CA ASP A 422 8.21 -20.86 3.60
C ASP A 422 7.40 -20.68 2.31
N ASP A 423 6.79 -21.77 1.84
CA ASP A 423 6.10 -21.85 0.57
C ASP A 423 4.58 -21.65 0.70
N LEU A 424 3.96 -21.26 -0.42
CA LEU A 424 2.52 -20.98 -0.49
C LEU A 424 1.67 -22.22 -0.21
N THR A 425 2.07 -23.38 -0.71
CA THR A 425 1.32 -24.63 -0.57
C THR A 425 1.30 -25.10 0.88
N GLY A 426 2.44 -25.04 1.56
CA GLY A 426 2.57 -25.33 2.98
C GLY A 426 1.69 -24.41 3.83
N ARG A 427 1.75 -23.09 3.59
CA ARG A 427 0.89 -22.11 4.29
C ARG A 427 -0.58 -22.36 4.05
N THR A 428 -0.98 -22.65 2.81
CA THR A 428 -2.36 -22.96 2.44
C THR A 428 -2.85 -24.22 3.13
N SER A 429 -2.01 -25.26 3.20
CA SER A 429 -2.34 -26.53 3.85
C SER A 429 -2.51 -26.35 5.35
N LEU A 430 -1.56 -25.67 6.01
CA LEU A 430 -1.64 -25.35 7.44
C LEU A 430 -2.88 -24.51 7.77
N TYR A 431 -3.15 -23.48 6.97
CA TYR A 431 -4.31 -22.62 7.10
C TYR A 431 -5.63 -23.41 7.05
N ARG A 432 -5.78 -24.28 6.04
CA ARG A 432 -6.97 -25.13 5.89
C ARG A 432 -7.11 -26.13 7.03
N SER A 433 -6.01 -26.69 7.54
CA SER A 433 -6.03 -27.57 8.71
C SER A 433 -6.47 -26.85 9.98
N LEU A 434 -6.02 -25.61 10.19
CA LEU A 434 -6.38 -24.81 11.37
C LEU A 434 -7.84 -24.35 11.36
N LEU A 435 -8.38 -24.05 10.18
CA LEU A 435 -9.77 -23.63 10.03
C LEU A 435 -10.76 -24.79 9.84
N HIS A 436 -10.27 -26.02 9.76
CA HIS A 436 -11.15 -27.18 9.63
C HIS A 436 -12.13 -27.25 10.81
N GLY A 437 -13.43 -27.26 10.50
CA GLY A 437 -14.51 -27.33 11.50
C GLY A 437 -14.76 -26.03 12.28
N ARG A 438 -14.02 -24.94 12.00
CA ARG A 438 -14.20 -23.65 12.69
C ARG A 438 -15.07 -22.69 11.89
N ARG A 439 -15.92 -21.94 12.60
CA ARG A 439 -16.75 -20.87 12.07
C ARG A 439 -16.01 -19.55 12.20
N VAL A 440 -15.14 -19.28 11.23
CA VAL A 440 -14.39 -18.03 11.10
C VAL A 440 -14.91 -17.22 9.93
N LEU A 441 -15.04 -15.91 10.13
CA LEU A 441 -15.35 -14.95 9.07
C LEU A 441 -14.06 -14.32 8.55
N LEU A 442 -13.84 -14.36 7.24
CA LEU A 442 -12.70 -13.73 6.58
C LEU A 442 -13.19 -12.62 5.65
N VAL A 443 -12.71 -11.41 5.86
CA VAL A 443 -12.92 -10.27 4.96
C VAL A 443 -11.63 -10.01 4.19
N LEU A 444 -11.68 -10.20 2.87
CA LEU A 444 -10.59 -9.95 1.92
C LEU A 444 -10.92 -8.67 1.15
N ASP A 445 -10.36 -7.56 1.61
CA ASP A 445 -10.63 -6.25 1.04
C ASP A 445 -9.68 -5.94 -0.12
N ASP A 446 -10.20 -5.31 -1.17
CA ASP A 446 -9.49 -4.86 -2.36
C ASP A 446 -8.72 -5.97 -3.10
N ALA A 447 -9.40 -7.08 -3.39
CA ALA A 447 -8.84 -8.18 -4.16
C ALA A 447 -8.56 -7.79 -5.62
N LEU A 448 -7.35 -8.15 -6.09
CA LEU A 448 -6.91 -7.94 -7.46
C LEU A 448 -7.57 -8.93 -8.43
N ASP A 449 -7.41 -10.23 -8.16
CA ASP A 449 -7.88 -11.31 -9.02
C ASP A 449 -8.17 -12.61 -8.22
N ALA A 450 -8.72 -13.59 -8.93
CA ALA A 450 -9.06 -14.89 -8.36
C ALA A 450 -7.82 -15.70 -7.93
N GLU A 451 -6.64 -15.48 -8.52
CA GLU A 451 -5.42 -16.23 -8.18
C GLU A 451 -4.87 -15.80 -6.82
N GLN A 452 -4.96 -14.50 -6.51
CA GLN A 452 -4.63 -13.95 -5.20
C GLN A 452 -5.55 -14.52 -4.10
N VAL A 453 -6.83 -14.70 -4.40
CA VAL A 453 -7.86 -15.10 -3.44
C VAL A 453 -7.89 -16.61 -3.18
N ARG A 454 -7.77 -17.46 -4.20
CA ARG A 454 -7.98 -18.92 -4.08
C ARG A 454 -7.19 -19.61 -2.96
N PRO A 455 -5.91 -19.28 -2.69
CA PRO A 455 -5.18 -19.87 -1.57
C PRO A 455 -5.73 -19.51 -0.20
N LEU A 456 -6.43 -18.37 -0.08
CA LEU A 456 -7.07 -17.88 1.14
C LEU A 456 -8.46 -18.47 1.38
N LEU A 457 -9.02 -19.21 0.42
CA LEU A 457 -10.34 -19.82 0.57
C LEU A 457 -10.27 -21.02 1.54
N PRO A 458 -10.99 -20.95 2.68
CA PRO A 458 -11.07 -22.04 3.63
C PRO A 458 -12.00 -23.14 3.12
N ARG A 459 -12.00 -24.28 3.81
CA ARG A 459 -12.99 -25.35 3.63
C ARG A 459 -13.81 -25.51 4.91
N GLY A 460 -15.08 -25.87 4.78
CA GLY A 460 -15.99 -26.06 5.93
C GLY A 460 -16.83 -24.81 6.23
N PRO A 461 -17.29 -24.61 7.48
CA PRO A 461 -18.36 -23.67 7.82
C PRO A 461 -17.90 -22.21 7.95
N ALA A 462 -16.77 -21.86 7.34
CA ALA A 462 -16.24 -20.51 7.33
C ALA A 462 -16.99 -19.62 6.33
N GLY A 463 -16.93 -18.31 6.55
CA GLY A 463 -17.48 -17.29 5.65
C GLY A 463 -16.36 -16.48 5.03
N VAL A 464 -16.48 -16.13 3.75
CA VAL A 464 -15.54 -15.27 3.06
C VAL A 464 -16.30 -14.15 2.35
N LEU A 465 -15.99 -12.91 2.73
CA LEU A 465 -16.45 -11.70 2.07
C LEU A 465 -15.28 -11.08 1.32
N ILE A 466 -15.44 -10.83 0.03
CA ILE A 466 -14.40 -10.28 -0.82
C ILE A 466 -14.90 -8.96 -1.38
N THR A 467 -14.07 -7.92 -1.39
CA THR A 467 -14.34 -6.72 -2.19
C THR A 467 -13.37 -6.66 -3.37
N SER A 468 -13.84 -6.23 -4.54
CA SER A 468 -12.97 -6.05 -5.71
C SER A 468 -13.45 -4.92 -6.61
N ARG A 469 -12.51 -4.27 -7.31
CA ARG A 469 -12.79 -3.31 -8.37
C ARG A 469 -12.81 -3.94 -9.76
N ARG A 470 -12.75 -5.27 -9.83
CA ARG A 470 -12.83 -6.04 -11.07
C ARG A 470 -13.89 -7.12 -10.93
N ARG A 471 -14.52 -7.50 -12.04
CA ARG A 471 -15.44 -8.62 -12.07
C ARG A 471 -14.69 -9.95 -11.91
N GLN A 472 -15.01 -10.71 -10.88
CA GLN A 472 -14.36 -11.97 -10.49
C GLN A 472 -15.12 -13.18 -11.05
N TYR A 473 -15.34 -13.23 -12.36
CA TYR A 473 -16.06 -14.35 -13.01
C TYR A 473 -15.44 -15.71 -12.69
N GLY A 474 -14.11 -15.76 -12.58
CA GLY A 474 -13.38 -16.97 -12.25
C GLY A 474 -13.69 -17.55 -10.87
N LEU A 475 -14.02 -16.70 -9.89
CA LEU A 475 -14.45 -17.16 -8.55
C LEU A 475 -15.90 -17.65 -8.59
N ALA A 476 -16.78 -17.02 -9.35
CA ALA A 476 -18.16 -17.49 -9.51
C ALA A 476 -18.21 -18.84 -10.23
N ALA A 477 -17.49 -18.97 -11.35
CA ALA A 477 -17.55 -20.15 -12.21
C ALA A 477 -16.89 -21.40 -11.59
N ARG A 478 -15.78 -21.23 -10.85
CA ARG A 478 -14.99 -22.36 -10.32
C ARG A 478 -15.16 -22.60 -8.83
N ASP A 479 -15.37 -21.52 -8.08
CA ASP A 479 -15.32 -21.53 -6.62
C ASP A 479 -16.72 -21.28 -5.99
N GLY A 480 -17.75 -21.10 -6.82
CA GLY A 480 -19.15 -20.96 -6.39
C GLY A 480 -19.48 -19.61 -5.76
N ALA A 481 -18.68 -18.57 -6.02
CA ALA A 481 -18.86 -17.26 -5.41
C ALA A 481 -20.19 -16.60 -5.81
N TYR A 482 -20.96 -16.14 -4.81
CA TYR A 482 -22.11 -15.27 -5.02
C TYR A 482 -21.65 -13.83 -5.20
N ARG A 483 -21.86 -13.27 -6.39
CA ARG A 483 -21.40 -11.93 -6.74
C ARG A 483 -22.54 -10.93 -6.66
N ILE A 484 -22.24 -9.77 -6.08
CA ILE A 484 -23.13 -8.62 -6.09
C ILE A 484 -22.38 -7.39 -6.62
N GLY A 485 -22.93 -6.76 -7.65
CA GLY A 485 -22.39 -5.52 -8.20
C GLY A 485 -23.03 -4.32 -7.52
N LEU A 486 -22.21 -3.39 -7.04
CA LEU A 486 -22.66 -2.11 -6.49
C LEU A 486 -22.63 -1.04 -7.58
N ALA A 487 -23.80 -0.50 -7.90
CA ALA A 487 -23.96 0.75 -8.64
C ALA A 487 -23.77 1.96 -7.71
N PRO A 488 -23.63 3.21 -8.21
CA PRO A 488 -23.76 4.42 -7.39
C PRO A 488 -25.02 4.42 -6.50
N LEU A 489 -25.04 5.24 -5.45
CA LEU A 489 -26.22 5.30 -4.58
C LEU A 489 -27.44 5.78 -5.39
N PRO A 490 -28.64 5.24 -5.11
CA PRO A 490 -29.88 5.90 -5.48
C PRO A 490 -29.87 7.35 -4.98
N GLN A 491 -30.55 8.23 -5.71
CA GLN A 491 -30.56 9.65 -5.41
C GLN A 491 -31.06 9.94 -3.98
N ASP A 492 -32.10 9.24 -3.53
CA ASP A 492 -32.66 9.43 -2.19
C ASP A 492 -31.66 9.04 -1.09
N ASP A 493 -30.95 7.92 -1.26
CA ASP A 493 -29.90 7.46 -0.32
C ASP A 493 -28.69 8.42 -0.31
N ALA A 494 -28.38 9.05 -1.45
CA ALA A 494 -27.33 10.05 -1.56
C ALA A 494 -27.69 11.34 -0.82
N LEU A 495 -28.96 11.77 -0.91
CA LEU A 495 -29.48 12.91 -0.14
C LEU A 495 -29.52 12.62 1.36
N GLU A 496 -29.88 11.39 1.75
CA GLU A 496 -29.83 10.95 3.15
C GLU A 496 -28.39 11.03 3.68
N LEU A 497 -27.40 10.58 2.89
CA LEU A 497 -25.99 10.69 3.25
C LEU A 497 -25.54 12.15 3.41
N LEU A 498 -25.89 13.02 2.46
CA LEU A 498 -25.57 14.45 2.57
C LEU A 498 -26.23 15.08 3.81
N THR A 499 -27.45 14.69 4.12
CA THR A 499 -28.17 15.14 5.32
C THR A 499 -27.47 14.71 6.59
N TYR A 500 -27.00 13.46 6.65
CA TYR A 500 -26.22 12.96 7.76
C TYR A 500 -24.87 13.71 7.92
N LEU A 501 -24.19 14.03 6.82
CA LEU A 501 -22.86 14.64 6.86
C LEU A 501 -22.87 16.15 7.13
N ILE A 502 -23.77 16.89 6.49
CA ILE A 502 -23.82 18.36 6.53
C ILE A 502 -24.77 18.84 7.65
N GLY A 503 -25.79 18.05 7.97
CA GLY A 503 -26.86 18.37 8.91
C GLY A 503 -28.10 18.99 8.26
N GLU A 504 -29.27 18.61 8.76
CA GLU A 504 -30.59 19.03 8.27
C GLU A 504 -30.82 20.57 8.20
N PRO A 505 -30.38 21.39 9.18
CA PRO A 505 -30.62 22.84 9.16
C PRO A 505 -29.99 23.55 7.95
N ARG A 506 -28.90 23.01 7.41
CA ARG A 506 -28.19 23.61 6.27
C ARG A 506 -28.80 23.23 4.92
N LEU A 507 -29.57 22.16 4.87
CA LEU A 507 -30.24 21.64 3.66
C LEU A 507 -31.71 22.07 3.58
N THR A 508 -32.29 22.52 4.68
CA THR A 508 -33.69 22.97 4.75
C THR A 508 -33.96 24.09 3.74
N GLY A 509 -34.94 23.88 2.86
CA GLY A 509 -35.31 24.83 1.80
C GLY A 509 -34.37 24.88 0.59
N ARG A 510 -33.39 23.97 0.50
CA ARG A 510 -32.41 23.87 -0.61
C ARG A 510 -32.32 22.46 -1.20
N GLN A 511 -33.46 21.77 -1.32
CA GLN A 511 -33.47 20.40 -1.84
C GLN A 511 -32.90 20.30 -3.27
N ASP A 512 -33.19 21.26 -4.14
CA ASP A 512 -32.71 21.26 -5.52
C ASP A 512 -31.19 21.34 -5.61
N SER A 513 -30.56 22.17 -4.77
CA SER A 513 -29.10 22.28 -4.70
C SER A 513 -28.45 21.02 -4.13
N ALA A 514 -29.08 20.37 -3.15
CA ALA A 514 -28.61 19.09 -2.61
C ALA A 514 -28.68 17.98 -3.67
N VAL A 515 -29.77 17.92 -4.45
CA VAL A 515 -29.93 17.03 -5.60
C VAL A 515 -28.84 17.30 -6.63
N ARG A 516 -28.61 18.58 -6.95
CA ARG A 516 -27.60 18.97 -7.93
C ARG A 516 -26.20 18.58 -7.49
N LEU A 517 -25.85 18.81 -6.23
CA LEU A 517 -24.57 18.38 -5.66
C LEU A 517 -24.40 16.87 -5.74
N ALA A 518 -25.45 16.10 -5.40
CA ALA A 518 -25.42 14.64 -5.48
C ALA A 518 -25.17 14.14 -6.92
N GLN A 519 -25.80 14.77 -7.91
CA GLN A 519 -25.57 14.48 -9.33
C GLN A 519 -24.15 14.83 -9.79
N LEU A 520 -23.60 15.97 -9.34
CA LEU A 520 -22.22 16.38 -9.64
C LEU A 520 -21.20 15.42 -9.02
N CYS A 521 -21.48 14.89 -7.83
CA CYS A 521 -20.72 13.83 -7.17
C CYS A 521 -20.96 12.44 -7.79
N GLY A 522 -21.83 12.35 -8.80
CA GLY A 522 -22.22 11.09 -9.44
C GLY A 522 -22.80 10.07 -8.46
N CYS A 523 -23.42 10.54 -7.37
CA CYS A 523 -23.96 9.71 -6.29
C CYS A 523 -22.97 8.68 -5.71
N LEU A 524 -21.66 8.96 -5.78
CA LEU A 524 -20.63 8.11 -5.16
C LEU A 524 -20.47 8.49 -3.68
N PRO A 525 -20.58 7.54 -2.73
CA PRO A 525 -20.40 7.81 -1.30
C PRO A 525 -19.10 8.55 -0.96
N LEU A 526 -17.98 8.18 -1.61
CA LEU A 526 -16.70 8.85 -1.38
C LEU A 526 -16.73 10.32 -1.85
N ALA A 527 -17.26 10.58 -3.04
CA ALA A 527 -17.38 11.95 -3.58
C ALA A 527 -18.26 12.84 -2.70
N LEU A 528 -19.41 12.31 -2.24
CA LEU A 528 -20.34 13.01 -1.36
C LEU A 528 -19.69 13.38 -0.02
N ARG A 529 -18.86 12.48 0.54
CA ARG A 529 -18.11 12.74 1.78
C ARG A 529 -17.08 13.84 1.62
N ILE A 530 -16.31 13.81 0.52
CA ILE A 530 -15.30 14.84 0.24
C ILE A 530 -15.96 16.21 0.04
N ALA A 531 -17.03 16.27 -0.76
CA ALA A 531 -17.79 17.51 -0.98
C ALA A 531 -18.41 18.05 0.31
N ALA A 532 -19.00 17.18 1.14
CA ALA A 532 -19.58 17.57 2.43
C ALA A 532 -18.53 18.11 3.41
N GLU A 533 -17.33 17.52 3.46
CA GLU A 533 -16.23 18.00 4.31
C GLU A 533 -15.86 19.46 3.98
N GLY A 534 -15.92 19.86 2.70
CA GLY A 534 -15.72 21.25 2.30
C GLY A 534 -16.65 22.25 3.01
N MET A 535 -17.91 21.88 3.24
CA MET A 535 -18.89 22.69 3.99
C MET A 535 -18.72 22.60 5.51
N VAL A 536 -18.26 21.46 6.02
CA VAL A 536 -17.96 21.29 7.45
C VAL A 536 -16.75 22.14 7.83
N ALA A 537 -15.70 22.12 7.01
CA ALA A 537 -14.48 22.89 7.18
C ALA A 537 -14.68 24.41 6.99
N LYS A 538 -15.66 24.83 6.16
CA LYS A 538 -15.97 26.24 5.87
C LYS A 538 -17.41 26.59 6.28
N PRO A 539 -17.70 26.91 7.55
CA PRO A 539 -19.07 27.11 8.05
C PRO A 539 -19.88 28.23 7.39
N ARG A 540 -19.22 29.16 6.68
CA ARG A 540 -19.86 30.29 5.97
C ARG A 540 -20.19 29.97 4.51
N LEU A 541 -19.64 28.88 3.96
CA LEU A 541 -19.89 28.46 2.59
C LEU A 541 -21.34 27.96 2.47
N SER A 542 -22.10 28.56 1.56
CA SER A 542 -23.45 28.11 1.25
C SER A 542 -23.43 26.85 0.37
N LEU A 543 -24.55 26.11 0.37
CA LEU A 543 -24.70 24.95 -0.49
C LEU A 543 -24.66 25.33 -1.98
N ASP A 544 -25.22 26.49 -2.32
CA ASP A 544 -25.28 26.98 -3.69
C ASP A 544 -23.87 27.33 -4.20
N GLU A 545 -23.06 28.01 -3.39
CA GLU A 545 -21.64 28.26 -3.70
C GLU A 545 -20.85 26.95 -3.85
N LEU A 546 -21.09 25.94 -3.00
CA LEU A 546 -20.46 24.63 -3.16
C LEU A 546 -20.86 23.94 -4.47
N VAL A 547 -22.15 24.04 -4.85
CA VAL A 547 -22.65 23.49 -6.11
C VAL A 547 -22.01 24.19 -7.30
N ASP A 548 -21.93 25.52 -7.29
CA ASP A 548 -21.30 26.31 -8.34
C ASP A 548 -19.81 25.98 -8.47
N ASP A 549 -19.12 25.84 -7.33
CA ASP A 549 -17.75 25.36 -7.27
C ASP A 549 -17.64 23.97 -7.93
N HIS A 550 -18.55 23.04 -7.71
CA HIS A 550 -18.50 21.71 -8.33
C HIS A 550 -19.10 21.65 -9.74
N ALA A 551 -19.79 22.69 -10.21
CA ALA A 551 -20.45 22.73 -11.51
C ALA A 551 -19.46 22.99 -12.66
N ALA A 552 -18.34 23.66 -12.41
CA ALA A 552 -17.28 23.79 -13.41
C ALA A 552 -16.68 22.42 -13.74
N GLU A 553 -16.61 22.03 -15.02
CA GLU A 553 -16.00 20.76 -15.46
C GLU A 553 -14.48 20.77 -15.37
N HIS A 554 -13.85 21.92 -15.67
CA HIS A 554 -12.40 22.10 -15.51
C HIS A 554 -11.99 21.95 -14.05
N ASN A 555 -10.95 21.15 -13.80
CA ASN A 555 -10.36 20.89 -12.49
C ASN A 555 -11.35 20.34 -11.46
N ARG A 556 -12.49 19.78 -11.89
CA ARG A 556 -13.50 19.26 -10.96
C ARG A 556 -12.96 18.10 -10.13
N LEU A 557 -12.12 17.26 -10.71
CA LEU A 557 -11.53 16.13 -10.00
C LEU A 557 -10.50 16.57 -8.95
N ASP A 558 -9.88 17.75 -9.10
CA ASP A 558 -9.00 18.34 -8.06
C ASP A 558 -9.78 18.66 -6.79
N ARG A 559 -11.05 19.04 -6.92
CA ARG A 559 -11.94 19.34 -5.80
C ARG A 559 -12.36 18.09 -5.02
N PHE A 560 -12.17 16.90 -5.60
CA PHE A 560 -12.38 15.62 -4.93
C PHE A 560 -11.08 14.99 -4.39
N ALA A 561 -10.13 15.84 -4.01
CA ALA A 561 -8.96 15.46 -3.23
C ALA A 561 -9.14 15.88 -1.77
N VAL A 562 -8.61 15.08 -0.84
CA VAL A 562 -8.56 15.42 0.59
C VAL A 562 -7.13 15.83 0.91
N GLU A 563 -6.95 17.04 1.45
CA GLU A 563 -5.64 17.51 1.88
C GLU A 563 -5.04 16.58 2.94
N GLY A 564 -3.81 16.11 2.71
CA GLY A 564 -3.12 15.20 3.63
C GLY A 564 -3.55 13.73 3.56
N ASP A 565 -4.52 13.36 2.72
CA ASP A 565 -4.92 11.97 2.49
C ASP A 565 -5.09 11.66 0.99
N VAL A 566 -3.98 11.23 0.39
CA VAL A 566 -3.91 10.85 -1.03
C VAL A 566 -4.79 9.63 -1.33
N ALA A 567 -4.99 8.73 -0.36
CA ALA A 567 -5.80 7.53 -0.53
C ALA A 567 -7.31 7.85 -0.59
N ALA A 568 -7.74 8.99 -0.03
CA ALA A 568 -9.10 9.50 -0.13
C ALA A 568 -9.38 10.33 -1.40
N SER A 569 -8.44 10.44 -2.34
CA SER A 569 -8.65 11.14 -3.62
C SER A 569 -9.37 10.28 -4.66
N LEU A 570 -10.43 10.83 -5.29
CA LEU A 570 -11.12 10.15 -6.40
C LEU A 570 -10.22 9.96 -7.63
N ARG A 571 -9.39 10.96 -7.96
CA ARG A 571 -8.49 10.86 -9.12
C ARG A 571 -7.52 9.70 -8.95
N ILE A 572 -6.92 9.58 -7.77
CA ILE A 572 -6.00 8.48 -7.45
C ILE A 572 -6.74 7.14 -7.50
N ALA A 573 -7.98 7.09 -7.01
CA ALA A 573 -8.79 5.89 -7.07
C ALA A 573 -9.15 5.46 -8.50
N PHE A 574 -9.39 6.40 -9.43
CA PHE A 574 -9.61 6.11 -10.86
C PHE A 574 -8.31 5.74 -11.57
N ALA A 575 -7.22 6.44 -11.30
CA ALA A 575 -5.89 6.13 -11.84
C ALA A 575 -5.45 4.72 -11.47
N ALA A 576 -5.73 4.28 -10.24
CA ALA A 576 -5.48 2.91 -9.81
C ALA A 576 -6.24 1.88 -10.65
N SER A 577 -7.51 2.14 -11.00
CA SER A 577 -8.28 1.27 -11.91
C SER A 577 -7.72 1.28 -13.34
N LEU A 578 -7.21 2.41 -13.82
CA LEU A 578 -6.64 2.53 -15.17
C LEU A 578 -5.32 1.78 -15.32
N ARG A 579 -4.43 1.85 -14.31
CA ARG A 579 -3.12 1.15 -14.28
C ARG A 579 -3.25 -0.37 -14.40
N LEU A 580 -4.43 -0.90 -14.08
CA LEU A 580 -4.73 -2.32 -14.08
C LEU A 580 -5.19 -2.85 -15.45
N LEU A 581 -5.48 -1.96 -16.40
CA LEU A 581 -5.91 -2.30 -17.74
C LEU A 581 -4.74 -2.74 -18.63
N PRO A 582 -4.99 -3.63 -19.59
CA PRO A 582 -4.12 -3.81 -20.75
C PRO A 582 -3.94 -2.50 -21.53
N ALA A 583 -2.79 -2.32 -22.17
CA ALA A 583 -2.44 -1.10 -22.92
C ALA A 583 -3.51 -0.68 -23.94
N ASP A 584 -4.06 -1.62 -24.70
CA ASP A 584 -5.12 -1.38 -25.69
C ASP A 584 -6.40 -0.81 -25.06
N ALA A 585 -6.84 -1.35 -23.91
CA ALA A 585 -8.03 -0.89 -23.21
C ALA A 585 -7.78 0.48 -22.56
N ALA A 586 -6.60 0.70 -21.99
CA ALA A 586 -6.21 1.99 -21.44
C ALA A 586 -6.17 3.07 -22.52
N HIS A 587 -5.62 2.78 -23.70
CA HIS A 587 -5.62 3.71 -24.82
C HIS A 587 -7.05 3.99 -25.32
N LEU A 588 -7.90 2.97 -25.49
CA LEU A 588 -9.31 3.20 -25.84
C LEU A 588 -10.01 4.09 -24.80
N PHE A 589 -9.79 3.85 -23.50
CA PHE A 589 -10.38 4.66 -22.44
C PHE A 589 -10.06 6.15 -22.59
N ARG A 590 -8.80 6.49 -22.90
CA ARG A 590 -8.39 7.88 -23.12
C ARG A 590 -9.03 8.47 -24.38
N LEU A 591 -9.11 7.71 -25.47
CA LEU A 591 -9.82 8.15 -26.68
C LEU A 591 -11.32 8.39 -26.43
N LEU A 592 -11.97 7.61 -25.56
CA LEU A 592 -13.35 7.85 -25.15
C LEU A 592 -13.53 9.17 -24.39
N GLY A 593 -12.46 9.73 -23.81
CA GLY A 593 -12.47 11.06 -23.20
C GLY A 593 -12.70 12.19 -24.21
N LEU A 594 -12.38 11.97 -25.49
CA LEU A 594 -12.65 12.92 -26.58
C LEU A 594 -14.12 12.92 -27.01
N TYR A 595 -14.88 11.89 -26.63
CA TYR A 595 -16.28 11.74 -26.99
C TYR A 595 -17.20 12.45 -25.99
N ALA A 596 -17.94 13.45 -26.46
CA ALA A 596 -18.82 14.25 -25.61
C ALA A 596 -20.08 13.50 -25.11
N GLY A 597 -20.44 12.37 -25.73
CA GLY A 597 -21.65 11.62 -25.39
C GLY A 597 -21.50 10.74 -24.15
N THR A 598 -22.61 10.47 -23.47
CA THR A 598 -22.66 9.63 -22.26
C THR A 598 -22.80 8.14 -22.56
N ARG A 599 -23.27 7.80 -23.77
CA ARG A 599 -23.43 6.42 -24.25
C ARG A 599 -22.45 6.14 -25.37
N VAL A 600 -21.63 5.12 -25.17
CA VAL A 600 -20.66 4.64 -26.15
C VAL A 600 -21.15 3.31 -26.71
N THR A 601 -21.20 3.20 -28.03
CA THR A 601 -21.53 1.96 -28.73
C THR A 601 -20.27 1.38 -29.37
N VAL A 602 -20.31 0.09 -29.69
CA VAL A 602 -19.20 -0.58 -30.41
C VAL A 602 -18.80 0.16 -31.71
N PRO A 603 -19.74 0.62 -32.57
CA PRO A 603 -19.38 1.44 -33.74
C PRO A 603 -18.64 2.73 -33.39
N VAL A 604 -19.09 3.46 -32.35
CA VAL A 604 -18.44 4.71 -31.92
C VAL A 604 -17.01 4.45 -31.45
N ALA A 605 -16.81 3.42 -30.63
CA ALA A 605 -15.48 3.04 -30.15
C ALA A 605 -14.55 2.56 -31.30
N ALA A 606 -15.09 1.86 -32.30
CA ALA A 606 -14.35 1.43 -33.47
C ALA A 606 -13.88 2.61 -34.33
N VAL A 607 -14.75 3.60 -34.54
CA VAL A 607 -14.43 4.83 -35.27
C VAL A 607 -13.36 5.65 -34.53
N LEU A 608 -13.55 5.89 -33.23
CA LEU A 608 -12.58 6.64 -32.40
C LEU A 608 -11.19 6.02 -32.45
N SER A 609 -11.10 4.71 -32.25
CA SER A 609 -9.83 3.96 -32.25
C SER A 609 -9.23 3.71 -33.63
N GLY A 610 -10.03 3.83 -34.72
CA GLY A 610 -9.63 3.40 -36.05
C GLY A 610 -9.36 1.89 -36.15
N LYS A 611 -9.98 1.09 -35.28
CA LYS A 611 -9.83 -0.38 -35.23
C LYS A 611 -11.13 -1.06 -35.64
N SER A 612 -11.09 -2.39 -35.75
CA SER A 612 -12.28 -3.17 -36.11
C SER A 612 -13.35 -3.17 -35.00
N PRO A 613 -14.65 -3.31 -35.34
CA PRO A 613 -15.72 -3.45 -34.36
C PRO A 613 -15.48 -4.60 -33.37
N ALA A 614 -14.91 -5.72 -33.82
CA ALA A 614 -14.58 -6.85 -32.95
C ALA A 614 -13.48 -6.51 -31.93
N TRP A 615 -12.48 -5.70 -32.30
CA TRP A 615 -11.49 -5.21 -31.34
C TRP A 615 -12.15 -4.26 -30.34
N ALA A 616 -12.97 -3.32 -30.82
CA ALA A 616 -13.65 -2.33 -29.97
C ALA A 616 -14.60 -2.99 -28.95
N ALA A 617 -15.38 -3.99 -29.39
CA ALA A 617 -16.25 -4.76 -28.49
C ALA A 617 -15.46 -5.42 -27.35
N ARG A 618 -14.32 -6.07 -27.66
CA ARG A 618 -13.46 -6.69 -26.64
C ARG A 618 -12.89 -5.67 -25.65
N GLN A 619 -12.43 -4.51 -26.12
CA GLN A 619 -11.88 -3.50 -25.22
C GLN A 619 -12.96 -2.84 -24.36
N LEU A 620 -14.16 -2.61 -24.90
CA LEU A 620 -15.30 -2.12 -24.12
C LEU A 620 -15.71 -3.11 -23.03
N GLU A 621 -15.70 -4.41 -23.32
CA GLU A 621 -15.93 -5.47 -22.34
C GLU A 621 -14.86 -5.44 -21.23
N VAL A 622 -13.58 -5.31 -21.58
CA VAL A 622 -12.48 -5.17 -20.60
C VAL A 622 -12.67 -3.94 -19.70
N LEU A 623 -13.10 -2.82 -20.26
CA LEU A 623 -13.39 -1.60 -19.49
C LEU A 623 -14.61 -1.76 -18.56
N ALA A 624 -15.65 -2.47 -19.02
CA ALA A 624 -16.82 -2.79 -18.21
C ALA A 624 -16.47 -3.78 -17.07
N ASP A 625 -15.55 -4.71 -17.31
CA ASP A 625 -15.04 -5.65 -16.31
C ASP A 625 -14.24 -4.97 -15.20
N HIS A 626 -13.64 -3.81 -15.49
CA HIS A 626 -12.95 -2.97 -14.50
C HIS A 626 -13.87 -1.89 -13.89
N HIS A 627 -15.18 -1.96 -14.16
CA HIS A 627 -16.19 -0.99 -13.70
C HIS A 627 -15.88 0.47 -14.09
N LEU A 628 -15.15 0.66 -15.19
CA LEU A 628 -14.96 1.99 -15.82
C LEU A 628 -16.13 2.32 -16.76
N LEU A 629 -16.80 1.28 -17.27
CA LEU A 629 -18.03 1.37 -18.03
C LEU A 629 -19.16 0.60 -17.36
N GLU A 630 -20.37 1.11 -17.49
CA GLU A 630 -21.58 0.37 -17.17
C GLU A 630 -22.13 -0.24 -18.47
N ASP A 631 -22.40 -1.55 -18.44
CA ASP A 631 -23.07 -2.25 -19.54
C ASP A 631 -24.58 -1.98 -19.48
N VAL A 632 -25.11 -1.32 -20.51
CA VAL A 632 -26.54 -0.96 -20.63
C VAL A 632 -27.27 -1.95 -21.56
N GLY A 633 -26.56 -2.94 -22.09
CA GLY A 633 -27.05 -3.94 -23.04
C GLY A 633 -27.06 -3.47 -24.50
N ARG A 634 -27.27 -4.41 -25.43
CA ARG A 634 -27.29 -4.18 -26.89
C ARG A 634 -26.05 -3.46 -27.41
N ASP A 635 -24.86 -3.90 -26.99
CA ASP A 635 -23.57 -3.32 -27.38
C ASP A 635 -23.43 -1.81 -27.05
N SER A 636 -24.16 -1.36 -26.02
CA SER A 636 -24.15 0.01 -25.52
C SER A 636 -23.64 0.07 -24.08
N TYR A 637 -22.67 0.95 -23.87
CA TYR A 637 -22.00 1.19 -22.61
C TYR A 637 -22.22 2.64 -22.17
N ARG A 638 -22.19 2.89 -20.87
CA ARG A 638 -22.28 4.23 -20.30
C ARG A 638 -21.00 4.57 -19.56
N LEU A 639 -20.42 5.72 -19.87
CA LEU A 639 -19.39 6.32 -19.03
C LEU A 639 -20.08 7.09 -17.92
N HIS A 640 -19.74 6.77 -16.68
CA HIS A 640 -20.24 7.51 -15.54
C HIS A 640 -19.68 8.95 -15.53
N SER A 641 -20.43 9.92 -15.02
CA SER A 641 -20.13 11.36 -15.16
C SER A 641 -18.72 11.75 -14.71
N LEU A 642 -18.29 11.30 -13.53
CA LEU A 642 -16.94 11.56 -13.00
C LEU A 642 -15.84 10.78 -13.73
N ILE A 643 -16.14 9.58 -14.21
CA ILE A 643 -15.19 8.76 -14.99
C ILE A 643 -14.99 9.38 -16.39
N ARG A 644 -16.04 9.97 -16.97
CA ARG A 644 -15.96 10.71 -18.23
C ARG A 644 -15.06 11.93 -18.10
N LEU A 645 -15.18 12.69 -17.01
CA LEU A 645 -14.27 13.82 -16.73
C LEU A 645 -12.83 13.32 -16.59
N TYR A 646 -12.61 12.21 -15.90
CA TYR A 646 -11.28 11.62 -15.77
C TYR A 646 -10.73 11.15 -17.12
N ALA A 647 -11.56 10.51 -17.96
CA ALA A 647 -11.18 10.11 -19.30
C ALA A 647 -10.80 11.32 -20.17
N ALA A 648 -11.51 12.45 -20.05
CA ALA A 648 -11.19 13.68 -20.75
C ALA A 648 -9.85 14.28 -20.29
N GLU A 649 -9.57 14.33 -18.97
CA GLU A 649 -8.25 14.74 -18.45
C GLU A 649 -7.13 13.83 -19.02
N CYS A 650 -7.33 12.51 -19.04
CA CYS A 650 -6.35 11.60 -19.61
C CYS A 650 -6.22 11.71 -21.14
N ALA A 651 -7.27 12.15 -21.84
CA ALA A 651 -7.23 12.39 -23.28
C ALA A 651 -6.35 13.59 -23.61
N ASP A 652 -6.26 14.58 -22.73
CA ASP A 652 -5.41 15.76 -22.91
C ASP A 652 -3.91 15.43 -22.80
N GLU A 653 -3.56 14.37 -22.07
CA GLU A 653 -2.21 13.84 -21.93
C GLU A 653 -1.75 13.00 -23.15
N GLU A 654 -2.66 12.57 -24.02
CA GLU A 654 -2.30 11.81 -25.23
C GLU A 654 -1.63 12.70 -26.29
N PRO A 655 -0.75 12.13 -27.14
CA PRO A 655 -0.11 12.87 -28.22
C PRO A 655 -1.13 13.61 -29.09
N LEU A 656 -0.81 14.85 -29.47
CA LEU A 656 -1.70 15.69 -30.28
C LEU A 656 -2.11 15.00 -31.59
N GLU A 657 -1.18 14.26 -32.21
CA GLU A 657 -1.42 13.50 -33.44
C GLU A 657 -2.52 12.45 -33.27
N ASP A 658 -2.48 11.68 -32.18
CA ASP A 658 -3.45 10.63 -31.87
C ASP A 658 -4.84 11.22 -31.57
N ARG A 659 -4.88 12.31 -30.81
CA ARG A 659 -6.13 13.05 -30.51
C ARG A 659 -6.76 13.60 -31.79
N THR A 660 -5.95 14.23 -32.64
CA THR A 660 -6.41 14.83 -33.89
C THR A 660 -6.90 13.75 -34.87
N ALA A 661 -6.19 12.62 -34.97
CA ALA A 661 -6.60 11.50 -35.80
C ALA A 661 -7.93 10.88 -35.32
N ALA A 662 -8.11 10.72 -34.00
CA ALA A 662 -9.36 10.20 -33.44
C ALA A 662 -10.55 11.15 -33.68
N LEU A 663 -10.37 12.46 -33.49
CA LEU A 663 -11.38 13.47 -33.78
C LEU A 663 -11.70 13.55 -35.28
N ALA A 664 -10.69 13.48 -36.15
CA ALA A 664 -10.87 13.48 -37.60
C ALA A 664 -11.68 12.27 -38.07
N ARG A 665 -11.53 11.09 -37.44
CA ARG A 665 -12.34 9.91 -37.72
C ARG A 665 -13.81 10.07 -37.28
N MET A 666 -14.07 10.88 -36.26
CA MET A 666 -15.43 11.19 -35.78
C MET A 666 -16.14 12.23 -36.63
N LEU A 667 -15.39 13.12 -37.28
CA LEU A 667 -15.95 14.08 -38.23
C LEU A 667 -16.47 13.30 -39.45
N PRO A 668 -17.70 13.55 -39.91
CA PRO A 668 -18.19 12.93 -41.14
C PRO A 668 -17.26 13.30 -42.30
N ALA A 669 -16.94 12.34 -43.15
CA ALA A 669 -16.20 12.56 -44.38
C ALA A 669 -17.08 13.37 -45.38
N GLU A 670 -17.04 14.71 -45.27
CA GLU A 670 -17.54 15.74 -46.20
C GLU A 670 -19.05 15.74 -46.58
N PRO A 671 -19.58 16.85 -47.16
CA PRO A 671 -20.83 17.46 -46.72
C PRO A 671 -22.08 16.78 -47.29
N LEU A 672 -23.08 16.60 -46.43
CA LEU A 672 -24.45 16.34 -46.84
C LEU A 672 -25.07 17.65 -47.36
N ASP A 673 -25.32 17.67 -48.65
CA ASP A 673 -26.40 18.48 -49.20
C ASP A 673 -27.70 18.06 -48.47
N GLY A 674 -28.28 19.01 -47.72
CA GLY A 674 -29.65 18.93 -47.20
C GLY A 674 -29.87 18.11 -45.93
N ALA A 675 -29.60 18.70 -44.77
CA ALA A 675 -30.54 18.74 -43.62
C ALA A 675 -29.86 19.45 -42.43
N ILE A 676 -29.97 20.77 -42.40
CA ILE A 676 -29.67 21.58 -41.22
C ILE A 676 -30.82 21.39 -40.22
N SER A 677 -30.54 20.84 -39.03
CA SER A 677 -30.95 21.48 -37.77
C SER A 677 -30.31 20.77 -36.57
N GLU A 678 -29.80 21.60 -35.65
CA GLU A 678 -29.39 21.28 -34.27
C GLU A 678 -28.03 20.61 -34.02
N MET A 679 -26.96 21.37 -34.27
CA MET A 679 -25.77 21.38 -33.41
C MET A 679 -25.33 22.85 -33.22
N GLN A 680 -25.70 23.46 -32.10
CA GLN A 680 -25.05 24.69 -31.64
C GLN A 680 -23.77 24.31 -30.87
N PRO A 681 -22.59 24.86 -31.23
CA PRO A 681 -21.39 24.73 -30.43
C PRO A 681 -21.47 25.62 -29.18
N PRO A 682 -20.84 25.25 -28.05
CA PRO A 682 -20.69 26.16 -26.92
C PRO A 682 -19.71 27.28 -27.30
N GLU A 683 -20.20 28.51 -27.35
CA GLU A 683 -19.35 29.70 -27.31
C GLU A 683 -18.65 29.78 -25.94
N SER A 684 -17.31 29.79 -25.92
CA SER A 684 -16.47 30.68 -25.09
C SER A 684 -14.97 30.33 -25.17
N SER A 685 -14.28 31.07 -26.03
CA SER A 685 -12.90 31.58 -25.89
C SER A 685 -11.73 30.64 -25.50
N CYS A 686 -11.09 30.03 -26.51
CA CYS A 686 -9.64 29.88 -26.54
C CYS A 686 -9.05 30.96 -27.46
N ARG A 687 -8.55 32.06 -26.88
CA ARG A 687 -7.69 33.00 -27.61
C ARG A 687 -6.31 32.36 -27.76
N LEU A 688 -6.03 31.79 -28.92
CA LEU A 688 -4.65 31.56 -29.37
C LEU A 688 -4.06 32.90 -29.79
N SER A 689 -3.11 33.41 -29.02
CA SER A 689 -2.23 34.50 -29.46
C SER A 689 -1.13 33.92 -30.35
N PRO A 690 -0.83 34.52 -31.52
CA PRO A 690 0.19 34.01 -32.43
C PRO A 690 1.58 34.47 -31.98
N VAL A 691 2.46 33.53 -31.65
CA VAL A 691 3.91 33.79 -31.58
C VAL A 691 4.48 33.53 -32.98
N GLY A 692 4.59 34.61 -33.76
CA GLY A 692 5.50 34.68 -34.89
C GLY A 692 6.88 35.16 -34.45
N HIS A 693 7.89 34.84 -35.26
CA HIS A 693 9.32 35.23 -35.18
C HIS A 693 10.15 34.36 -34.19
N LEU A 694 11.11 33.53 -34.61
CA LEU A 694 12.25 33.81 -35.48
C LEU A 694 13.02 32.51 -35.78
N PHE A 695 13.40 32.33 -37.05
CA PHE A 695 14.62 31.64 -37.44
C PHE A 695 15.82 32.55 -37.06
N GLU A 696 16.73 32.05 -36.23
CA GLU A 696 18.20 32.11 -36.37
C GLU A 696 18.86 31.21 -35.32
#